data_AF-A0A8D9E9S5-F1
#
_entry.id   AF-A0A8D9E9S5-F1
#
_cell.length_a   1.000
_cell.length_b   1.000
_cell.length_c   1.000
_cell.angle_alpha   90.00
_cell.angle_beta   90.00
_cell.angle_gamma   90.00
#
_symmetry.space_group_name_H-M   'P 1'
#
loop_
_entity.id
_entity.type
_entity.pdbx_description
1 polymer ?
#
loop_
_entity_poly.entity_id
_entity_poly.type
_entity_poly.pdbx_seq_one_letter_code
_entity_poly.pdbx_strand_id
1 'polypeptide(L)'
;MDIPPPTKPPRGVKPPKETSGLLMSVIRTLSASESNEQRDRERAKLEKEYKKSDKQIEEYVSLHHEDLTQIMQLFAKLSSLVSSSKERITTVRENLQACKVLLSCRHEELKKLWLEGVEHKHMIQLLEDIEQIKEMPSKVNAHMSKKQYLTATRLVISSLAACEGSLSQVEALKQLRNELQTKKQQLHTCLTQDLSRHIYLVSTQDILPSLRRQGSLRDRQGSGREFGGGGFTRGSELRTSQRLARKHSVVVTSGGVADGVNGVALIAVGSGDKEQVLEEDLSLADPESDSAHFVKIIIECLILLNKLPDTVEKIKTDMETQLRGLILRTTQDLLASSSGSDPAAQGSLSSSQCLIQLLNALMEQFKAVLAVHRDVVLKYIRTKSNLVLQLYTESFVWNIMQRTLQSLLSSYLNIKGGSPHTNSSQATSLTNGNVGDDIGINLSSYYARKKPVAKTRKVLFKFDHSTVSHNSGGIPSVSDTGSFTDTRHKLLLVKPDPAHITTLYTPLMGMIDEFDVLVSDSAGTPEPSSLAVFINDYVRDIYLVEYHDTLLASVESVTKSSDSWRSITSVAQNSALDLPKPLLQSVVRVDEKLQQLKHLMDCLPHHVPNVYHILISVLRNFHDTCQAGYRGIVQPDPEDRRICSAAWLKDEDICRFLKSLPNWLELAASRRKRKLSHPIEESPETVRDRNIKEAEMLSQNLSGGSIGAHEIISDINQLKCLAQLQESMEWFSSRLSLLLSPSTAISTSQGTTFSAIPQIYVTSAAPQSDSVTSQLSVTLESLAGEFLELAHTCLLVLHLEVRVQCFHYLLPKKNNIYVEPKVIELSRSLATLDEAMSTCLQPEKTKYIFEGIGDMIGKILMSSVQFWTRIDQSDVNKMGRHIYTLQQSIASITMSREISLDQTRRYFHLLTLSPDEILNDILESGPQYTDLEYMHALQLIHRCRTRAASPTTDPNIHMNRLNDILTEMRRKY
;
A
#
# COMPACT_ATOMS: atom_id res chain seq x y z
N MET A 1 -85.64 68.29 -42.83
CA MET A 1 -87.02 68.70 -43.20
C MET A 1 -87.92 67.52 -42.88
N ASP A 2 -88.44 67.52 -41.65
CA ASP A 2 -89.39 66.56 -41.09
C ASP A 2 -90.76 66.66 -41.74
N ILE A 3 -91.37 65.54 -42.15
CA ILE A 3 -92.80 65.46 -42.49
C ILE A 3 -93.37 64.08 -42.06
N PRO A 4 -94.62 64.02 -41.52
CA PRO A 4 -95.06 63.13 -40.42
C PRO A 4 -95.81 61.85 -40.87
N PRO A 5 -96.32 61.00 -39.94
CA PRO A 5 -96.87 59.68 -40.25
C PRO A 5 -98.34 59.73 -40.71
N PRO A 6 -98.83 58.75 -41.49
CA PRO A 6 -100.21 58.71 -41.95
C PRO A 6 -101.18 58.06 -40.93
N THR A 7 -102.31 58.73 -40.74
CA THR A 7 -103.45 58.50 -39.84
C THR A 7 -104.52 57.58 -40.44
N LYS A 8 -105.30 56.90 -39.57
CA LYS A 8 -106.43 56.00 -39.93
C LYS A 8 -107.66 56.77 -40.45
N PRO A 9 -108.47 56.20 -41.36
CA PRO A 9 -109.71 56.83 -41.85
C PRO A 9 -110.93 56.60 -40.93
N PRO A 10 -111.93 57.52 -40.94
CA PRO A 10 -113.01 57.59 -39.96
C PRO A 10 -114.30 56.85 -40.37
N ARG A 11 -115.15 56.62 -39.36
CA ARG A 11 -116.41 55.87 -39.39
C ARG A 11 -117.58 56.77 -39.84
N GLY A 12 -118.39 56.29 -40.78
CA GLY A 12 -119.83 56.62 -40.89
C GLY A 12 -120.23 57.75 -41.84
N VAL A 13 -120.88 57.38 -42.96
CA VAL A 13 -121.80 58.26 -43.71
C VAL A 13 -122.98 57.40 -44.21
N LYS A 14 -124.19 57.72 -43.74
CA LYS A 14 -125.49 57.32 -44.34
C LYS A 14 -125.93 58.45 -45.28
N PRO A 15 -126.45 58.16 -46.49
CA PRO A 15 -127.66 58.86 -46.99
C PRO A 15 -128.47 58.02 -48.04
N PRO A 16 -129.56 58.53 -48.68
CA PRO A 16 -130.80 59.16 -48.17
C PRO A 16 -132.13 58.69 -48.87
N LYS A 17 -133.25 59.31 -48.46
CA LYS A 17 -134.69 59.23 -48.84
C LYS A 17 -135.05 59.49 -50.32
N GLU A 18 -136.15 58.90 -50.81
CA GLU A 18 -137.45 59.56 -51.19
C GLU A 18 -138.50 58.58 -51.78
N THR A 19 -139.81 58.90 -51.66
CA THR A 19 -140.97 58.55 -52.55
C THR A 19 -142.38 58.53 -51.91
N SER A 20 -142.58 59.01 -50.66
CA SER A 20 -143.92 58.98 -50.00
C SER A 20 -144.86 60.16 -50.33
N GLY A 21 -144.51 61.05 -51.25
CA GLY A 21 -145.28 62.27 -51.55
C GLY A 21 -146.57 62.06 -52.36
N LEU A 22 -146.65 61.01 -53.18
CA LEU A 22 -147.77 60.77 -54.10
C LEU A 22 -149.05 60.34 -53.36
N LEU A 23 -148.90 59.53 -52.30
CA LEU A 23 -150.03 59.01 -51.50
C LEU A 23 -150.79 60.14 -50.80
N MET A 24 -150.06 61.15 -50.31
CA MET A 24 -150.63 62.31 -49.61
C MET A 24 -151.35 63.30 -50.55
N SER A 25 -151.11 63.21 -51.87
CA SER A 25 -151.89 63.92 -52.89
C SER A 25 -153.23 63.23 -53.11
N VAL A 26 -153.22 61.90 -53.24
CA VAL A 26 -154.39 61.06 -53.52
C VAL A 26 -155.41 61.09 -52.38
N ILE A 27 -154.95 61.09 -51.12
CA ILE A 27 -155.83 61.19 -49.94
C ILE A 27 -156.56 62.56 -49.92
N ARG A 28 -155.90 63.63 -50.36
CA ARG A 28 -156.48 64.99 -50.40
C ARG A 28 -157.58 65.13 -51.46
N THR A 29 -157.40 64.54 -52.65
CA THR A 29 -158.40 64.61 -53.73
C THR A 29 -159.65 63.79 -53.39
N LEU A 30 -159.48 62.62 -52.75
CA LEU A 30 -160.58 61.75 -52.34
C LEU A 30 -161.37 62.27 -51.12
N SER A 31 -160.79 63.12 -50.27
CA SER A 31 -161.47 63.71 -49.11
C SER A 31 -162.19 65.02 -49.41
N ALA A 32 -161.86 65.71 -50.51
CA ALA A 32 -162.46 66.99 -50.91
C ALA A 32 -163.62 66.86 -51.91
N SER A 33 -163.99 65.63 -52.31
CA SER A 33 -164.99 65.38 -53.35
C SER A 33 -166.38 65.14 -52.76
N GLU A 34 -167.34 66.05 -53.03
CA GLU A 34 -168.70 66.11 -52.46
C GLU A 34 -169.71 65.05 -52.94
N SER A 35 -169.34 64.14 -53.86
CA SER A 35 -170.24 63.10 -54.39
C SER A 35 -169.59 61.71 -54.36
N ASN A 36 -170.33 60.70 -53.89
CA ASN A 36 -169.86 59.32 -53.82
C ASN A 36 -169.46 58.76 -55.20
N GLU A 37 -170.10 59.21 -56.29
CA GLU A 37 -169.75 58.83 -57.65
C GLU A 37 -168.40 59.40 -58.13
N GLN A 38 -168.01 60.58 -57.62
CA GLN A 38 -166.73 61.20 -57.97
C GLN A 38 -165.56 60.44 -57.32
N ARG A 39 -165.75 59.95 -56.07
CA ARG A 39 -164.78 59.10 -55.36
C ARG A 39 -164.57 57.75 -56.05
N ASP A 40 -165.63 57.12 -56.54
CA ASP A 40 -165.51 55.85 -57.26
C ASP A 40 -164.77 56.00 -58.60
N ARG A 41 -164.93 57.14 -59.30
CA ARG A 41 -164.18 57.45 -60.53
C ARG A 41 -162.67 57.65 -60.28
N GLU A 42 -162.30 58.36 -59.22
CA GLU A 42 -160.89 58.51 -58.81
C GLU A 42 -160.28 57.16 -58.39
N ARG A 43 -161.00 56.35 -57.61
CA ARG A 43 -160.58 55.00 -57.21
C ARG A 43 -160.35 54.09 -58.41
N ALA A 44 -161.28 54.06 -59.36
CA ALA A 44 -161.15 53.25 -60.57
C ALA A 44 -159.95 53.66 -61.44
N LYS A 45 -159.64 54.97 -61.48
CA LYS A 45 -158.47 55.48 -62.22
C LYS A 45 -157.15 55.01 -61.59
N LEU A 46 -157.04 55.03 -60.27
CA LEU A 46 -155.86 54.55 -59.54
C LEU A 46 -155.68 53.05 -59.66
N GLU A 47 -156.78 52.29 -59.57
CA GLU A 47 -156.74 50.84 -59.72
C GLU A 47 -156.30 50.43 -61.14
N LYS A 48 -156.68 51.22 -62.15
CA LYS A 48 -156.24 51.03 -63.53
C LYS A 48 -154.74 51.32 -63.71
N GLU A 49 -154.22 52.40 -63.12
CA GLU A 49 -152.79 52.73 -63.15
C GLU A 49 -151.95 51.68 -62.39
N TYR A 50 -152.41 51.23 -61.21
CA TYR A 50 -151.71 50.18 -60.45
C TYR A 50 -151.64 48.88 -61.25
N LYS A 51 -152.77 48.40 -61.80
CA LYS A 51 -152.80 47.21 -62.67
C LYS A 51 -151.91 47.36 -63.91
N LYS A 52 -151.68 48.58 -64.39
CA LYS A 52 -150.77 48.85 -65.51
C LYS A 52 -149.29 48.74 -65.08
N SER A 53 -148.91 49.35 -63.96
CA SER A 53 -147.54 49.20 -63.42
C SER A 53 -147.24 47.76 -63.00
N ASP A 54 -148.20 47.07 -62.39
CA ASP A 54 -148.04 45.69 -61.96
C ASP A 54 -147.81 44.77 -63.17
N LYS A 55 -148.59 44.95 -64.24
CA LYS A 55 -148.34 44.28 -65.53
C LYS A 55 -146.98 44.62 -66.12
N GLN A 56 -146.54 45.88 -66.07
CA GLN A 56 -145.22 46.25 -66.57
C GLN A 56 -144.09 45.61 -65.75
N ILE A 57 -144.22 45.54 -64.42
CA ILE A 57 -143.26 44.85 -63.56
C ILE A 57 -143.28 43.36 -63.85
N GLU A 58 -144.45 42.74 -64.00
CA GLU A 58 -144.58 41.33 -64.32
C GLU A 58 -144.02 41.01 -65.72
N GLU A 59 -144.16 41.93 -66.68
CA GLU A 59 -143.54 41.87 -68.00
C GLU A 59 -142.01 42.02 -67.91
N TYR A 60 -141.46 42.96 -67.14
CA TYR A 60 -140.01 43.10 -66.95
C TYR A 60 -139.39 41.97 -66.11
N VAL A 61 -140.10 41.47 -65.09
CA VAL A 61 -139.69 40.34 -64.24
C VAL A 61 -139.76 39.03 -65.02
N SER A 62 -140.73 38.86 -65.92
CA SER A 62 -140.74 37.73 -66.84
C SER A 62 -139.64 37.86 -67.92
N LEU A 63 -139.36 39.07 -68.41
CA LEU A 63 -138.26 39.30 -69.37
C LEU A 63 -136.87 39.00 -68.77
N HIS A 64 -136.65 39.33 -67.49
CA HIS A 64 -135.36 39.17 -66.79
C HIS A 64 -135.39 38.12 -65.67
N HIS A 65 -136.32 37.16 -65.71
CA HIS A 65 -136.43 36.13 -64.68
C HIS A 65 -135.16 35.29 -64.58
N GLU A 66 -134.55 34.98 -65.72
CA GLU A 66 -133.32 34.18 -65.82
C GLU A 66 -132.14 34.90 -65.14
N ASP A 67 -131.94 36.18 -65.47
CA ASP A 67 -130.86 37.02 -64.89
C ASP A 67 -131.01 37.16 -63.36
N LEU A 68 -132.23 37.39 -62.87
CA LEU A 68 -132.49 37.53 -61.43
C LEU A 68 -132.21 36.22 -60.69
N THR A 69 -132.65 35.09 -61.24
CA THR A 69 -132.42 33.76 -60.67
C THR A 69 -130.92 33.44 -60.66
N GLN A 70 -130.21 33.82 -61.72
CA GLN A 70 -128.76 33.66 -61.83
C GLN A 70 -128.02 34.51 -60.79
N ILE A 71 -128.41 35.78 -60.58
CA ILE A 71 -127.81 36.65 -59.55
C ILE A 71 -128.06 36.11 -58.14
N MET A 72 -129.26 35.60 -57.85
CA MET A 72 -129.59 35.05 -56.53
C MET A 72 -128.82 33.75 -56.24
N GLN A 73 -128.65 32.90 -57.26
CA GLN A 73 -127.77 31.73 -57.17
C GLN A 73 -126.29 32.12 -57.02
N LEU A 74 -125.81 33.13 -57.76
CA LEU A 74 -124.45 33.65 -57.62
C LEU A 74 -124.20 34.25 -56.23
N PHE A 75 -125.18 34.94 -55.64
CA PHE A 75 -125.07 35.48 -54.28
C PHE A 75 -125.05 34.37 -53.23
N ALA A 76 -125.90 33.35 -53.36
CA ALA A 76 -125.85 32.18 -52.48
C ALA A 76 -124.50 31.44 -52.59
N LYS A 77 -124.00 31.28 -53.82
CA LYS A 77 -122.69 30.66 -54.09
C LYS A 77 -121.56 31.50 -53.51
N LEU A 78 -121.58 32.82 -53.67
CA LEU A 78 -120.60 33.74 -53.10
C LEU A 78 -120.64 33.74 -51.57
N SER A 79 -121.84 33.74 -50.97
CA SER A 79 -122.02 33.66 -49.52
C SER A 79 -121.47 32.33 -48.94
N SER A 80 -121.68 31.22 -49.66
CA SER A 80 -121.10 29.92 -49.30
C SER A 80 -119.58 29.89 -49.44
N LEU A 81 -119.02 30.49 -50.49
CA LEU A 81 -117.58 30.61 -50.71
C LEU A 81 -116.91 31.50 -49.66
N VAL A 82 -117.55 32.60 -49.26
CA VAL A 82 -117.05 33.49 -48.21
C VAL A 82 -117.10 32.79 -46.85
N SER A 83 -118.17 32.06 -46.55
CA SER A 83 -118.25 31.25 -45.31
C SER A 83 -117.20 30.14 -45.29
N SER A 84 -117.04 29.41 -46.40
CA SER A 84 -116.00 28.37 -46.55
C SER A 84 -114.58 28.96 -46.45
N SER A 85 -114.35 30.14 -47.03
CA SER A 85 -113.06 30.85 -46.91
C SER A 85 -112.78 31.26 -45.47
N LYS A 86 -113.79 31.74 -44.74
CA LYS A 86 -113.67 32.11 -43.33
C LYS A 86 -113.33 30.90 -42.45
N GLU A 87 -113.95 29.75 -42.71
CA GLU A 87 -113.68 28.48 -42.02
C GLU A 87 -112.29 27.89 -42.37
N ARG A 88 -111.86 28.05 -43.63
CA ARG A 88 -110.48 27.75 -44.05
C ARG A 88 -109.44 28.64 -43.36
N ILE A 89 -109.75 29.92 -43.16
CA ILE A 89 -108.84 30.85 -42.47
C ILE A 89 -108.74 30.48 -40.97
N THR A 90 -109.83 30.10 -40.32
CA THR A 90 -109.79 29.65 -38.92
C THR A 90 -109.00 28.35 -38.76
N THR A 91 -109.22 27.37 -39.63
CA THR A 91 -108.45 26.11 -39.61
C THR A 91 -106.96 26.32 -39.90
N VAL A 92 -106.61 27.19 -40.87
CA VAL A 92 -105.19 27.54 -41.11
C VAL A 92 -104.57 28.22 -39.89
N ARG A 93 -105.30 29.11 -39.21
CA ARG A 93 -104.82 29.77 -37.99
C ARG A 93 -104.57 28.77 -36.85
N GLU A 94 -105.47 27.82 -36.66
CA GLU A 94 -105.32 26.73 -35.68
C GLU A 94 -104.11 25.85 -36.01
N ASN A 95 -103.94 25.46 -37.28
CA ASN A 95 -102.79 24.70 -37.75
C ASN A 95 -101.47 25.45 -37.56
N LEU A 96 -101.44 26.76 -37.79
CA LEU A 96 -100.24 27.58 -37.59
C LEU A 96 -99.89 27.71 -36.10
N GLN A 97 -100.90 27.80 -35.23
CA GLN A 97 -100.71 27.79 -33.78
C GLN A 97 -100.19 26.43 -33.30
N ALA A 98 -100.71 25.33 -33.84
CA ALA A 98 -100.21 23.98 -33.57
C ALA A 98 -98.75 23.81 -34.03
N CYS A 99 -98.39 24.30 -35.23
CA CYS A 99 -97.01 24.28 -35.72
C CYS A 99 -96.07 25.10 -34.83
N LYS A 100 -96.51 26.27 -34.35
CA LYS A 100 -95.72 27.09 -33.41
C LYS A 100 -95.43 26.37 -32.10
N VAL A 101 -96.42 25.68 -31.53
CA VAL A 101 -96.25 24.88 -30.30
C VAL A 101 -95.30 23.70 -30.57
N LEU A 102 -95.49 22.95 -31.66
CA LEU A 102 -94.62 21.83 -32.04
C LEU A 102 -93.16 22.26 -32.27
N LEU A 103 -92.93 23.42 -32.89
CA LEU A 103 -91.59 23.99 -33.07
C LEU A 103 -90.93 24.39 -31.74
N SER A 104 -91.71 24.90 -30.78
CA SER A 104 -91.18 25.24 -29.44
C SER A 104 -90.81 24.00 -28.61
N CYS A 105 -91.57 22.91 -28.69
CA CYS A 105 -91.20 21.64 -28.06
C CYS A 105 -89.91 21.07 -28.65
N ARG A 106 -89.74 21.18 -29.97
CA ARG A 106 -88.54 20.71 -30.66
C ARG A 106 -87.29 21.52 -30.28
N HIS A 107 -87.42 22.78 -29.89
CA HIS A 107 -86.28 23.59 -29.44
C HIS A 107 -85.73 23.10 -28.08
N GLU A 108 -86.60 22.77 -27.12
CA GLU A 108 -86.19 22.24 -25.82
C GLU A 108 -85.63 20.81 -25.95
N GLU A 109 -86.23 19.96 -26.78
CA GLU A 109 -85.69 18.63 -27.09
C GLU A 109 -84.32 18.71 -27.79
N LEU A 110 -84.14 19.64 -28.74
CA LEU A 110 -82.88 19.82 -29.44
C LEU A 110 -81.79 20.39 -28.52
N LYS A 111 -82.14 21.29 -27.59
CA LYS A 111 -81.23 21.80 -26.56
C LYS A 111 -80.81 20.71 -25.59
N LYS A 112 -81.76 19.85 -25.17
CA LYS A 112 -81.47 18.66 -24.35
C LYS A 112 -80.54 17.70 -25.10
N LEU A 113 -80.84 17.35 -26.35
CA LEU A 113 -79.98 16.48 -27.17
C LEU A 113 -78.61 17.09 -27.46
N TRP A 114 -78.51 18.42 -27.60
CA TRP A 114 -77.23 19.10 -27.75
C TRP A 114 -76.42 19.09 -26.46
N LEU A 115 -77.05 19.33 -25.30
CA LEU A 115 -76.39 19.20 -24.00
C LEU A 115 -75.94 17.75 -23.76
N GLU A 116 -76.80 16.77 -24.00
CA GLU A 116 -76.44 15.34 -23.95
C GLU A 116 -75.31 15.02 -24.96
N GLY A 117 -75.32 15.63 -26.14
CA GLY A 117 -74.24 15.49 -27.13
C GLY A 117 -72.90 16.07 -26.68
N VAL A 118 -72.91 17.23 -26.00
CA VAL A 118 -71.72 17.85 -25.41
C VAL A 118 -71.21 17.01 -24.22
N GLU A 119 -72.12 16.53 -23.36
CA GLU A 119 -71.80 15.64 -22.25
C GLU A 119 -71.20 14.32 -22.75
N HIS A 120 -71.79 13.70 -23.77
CA HIS A 120 -71.26 12.49 -24.39
C HIS A 120 -69.89 12.74 -25.03
N LYS A 121 -69.69 13.87 -25.70
CA LYS A 121 -68.38 14.21 -26.27
C LYS A 121 -67.32 14.40 -25.19
N HIS A 122 -67.66 15.06 -24.08
CA HIS A 122 -66.75 15.22 -22.95
C HIS A 122 -66.45 13.89 -22.26
N MET A 123 -67.46 13.03 -22.09
CA MET A 123 -67.31 11.69 -21.54
C MET A 123 -66.43 10.79 -22.42
N ILE A 124 -66.55 10.88 -23.75
CA ILE A 124 -65.66 10.15 -24.68
C ILE A 124 -64.22 10.64 -24.52
N GLN A 125 -63.99 11.95 -24.45
CA GLN A 125 -62.65 12.51 -24.23
C GLN A 125 -62.05 12.01 -22.91
N LEU A 126 -62.85 11.96 -21.84
CA LEU A 126 -62.42 11.52 -20.52
C LEU A 126 -62.15 10.01 -20.47
N LEU A 127 -62.91 9.21 -21.23
CA LEU A 127 -62.66 7.78 -21.42
C LEU A 127 -61.38 7.53 -22.22
N GLU A 128 -61.11 8.32 -23.26
CA GLU A 128 -59.88 8.25 -24.06
C GLU A 128 -58.65 8.61 -23.21
N ASP A 129 -58.73 9.66 -22.38
CA ASP A 129 -57.69 10.03 -21.42
C ASP A 129 -57.44 8.92 -20.39
N ILE A 130 -58.50 8.27 -19.88
CA ILE A 130 -58.40 7.14 -18.94
C ILE A 130 -57.77 5.91 -19.61
N GLU A 131 -58.15 5.60 -20.85
CA GLU A 131 -57.61 4.48 -21.61
C GLU A 131 -56.11 4.69 -21.88
N GLN A 132 -55.72 5.92 -22.24
CA GLN A 132 -54.32 6.27 -22.40
C GLN A 132 -53.53 6.05 -21.11
N ILE A 133 -54.03 6.53 -19.96
CA ILE A 133 -53.36 6.37 -18.65
C ILE A 133 -53.29 4.90 -18.21
N LYS A 134 -54.33 4.09 -18.51
CA LYS A 134 -54.35 2.66 -18.20
C LYS A 134 -53.25 1.88 -18.93
N GLU A 135 -52.90 2.26 -20.15
CA GLU A 135 -51.80 1.65 -20.91
C GLU A 135 -50.40 2.17 -20.51
N MET A 136 -50.30 3.25 -19.73
CA MET A 136 -49.00 3.84 -19.42
C MET A 136 -48.09 2.93 -18.57
N PRO A 137 -48.56 2.25 -17.50
CA PRO A 137 -47.70 1.37 -16.70
C PRO A 137 -47.04 0.25 -17.51
N SER A 138 -47.73 -0.31 -18.51
CA SER A 138 -47.18 -1.35 -19.39
C SER A 138 -46.14 -0.79 -20.35
N LYS A 139 -46.37 0.41 -20.92
CA LYS A 139 -45.39 1.13 -21.75
C LYS A 139 -44.14 1.51 -20.95
N VAL A 140 -44.31 1.97 -19.71
CA VAL A 140 -43.19 2.25 -18.78
C VAL A 140 -42.36 1.00 -18.54
N ASN A 141 -42.99 -0.15 -18.26
CA ASN A 141 -42.27 -1.41 -18.09
C ASN A 141 -41.50 -1.82 -19.36
N ALA A 142 -42.09 -1.62 -20.54
CA ALA A 142 -41.44 -1.92 -21.81
C ALA A 142 -40.18 -1.05 -22.00
N HIS A 143 -40.26 0.25 -21.73
CA HIS A 143 -39.10 1.15 -21.82
C HIS A 143 -38.06 0.88 -20.72
N MET A 144 -38.49 0.54 -19.50
CA MET A 144 -37.59 0.10 -18.42
C MET A 144 -36.83 -1.18 -18.79
N SER A 145 -37.50 -2.16 -19.41
CA SER A 145 -36.84 -3.40 -19.85
C SER A 145 -35.81 -3.16 -20.97
N LYS A 146 -36.02 -2.12 -21.78
CA LYS A 146 -35.10 -1.68 -22.85
C LYS A 146 -34.03 -0.69 -22.36
N LYS A 147 -33.99 -0.36 -21.06
CA LYS A 147 -33.08 0.64 -20.46
C LYS A 147 -33.18 2.05 -21.08
N GLN A 148 -34.35 2.39 -21.64
CA GLN A 148 -34.65 3.72 -22.17
C GLN A 148 -35.21 4.61 -21.05
N TYR A 149 -34.32 5.00 -20.15
CA TYR A 149 -34.67 5.62 -18.87
C TYR A 149 -35.20 7.04 -19.01
N LEU A 150 -34.70 7.84 -19.96
CA LEU A 150 -35.14 9.23 -20.11
C LEU A 150 -36.59 9.30 -20.60
N THR A 151 -36.89 8.47 -21.59
CA THR A 151 -38.24 8.35 -22.17
C THR A 151 -39.22 7.77 -21.16
N ALA A 152 -38.83 6.73 -20.42
CA ALA A 152 -39.65 6.17 -19.34
C ALA A 152 -39.93 7.20 -18.24
N THR A 153 -38.93 7.98 -17.84
CA THR A 153 -39.06 9.01 -16.79
C THR A 153 -40.02 10.13 -17.20
N ARG A 154 -39.89 10.65 -18.43
CA ARG A 154 -40.80 11.68 -18.98
C ARG A 154 -42.24 11.16 -19.07
N LEU A 155 -42.42 9.90 -19.47
CA LEU A 155 -43.74 9.27 -19.56
C LEU A 155 -44.37 9.07 -18.18
N VAL A 156 -43.60 8.64 -17.16
CA VAL A 156 -44.09 8.52 -15.78
C VAL A 156 -44.46 9.88 -15.20
N ILE A 157 -43.66 10.92 -15.41
CA ILE A 157 -43.94 12.26 -14.86
C ILE A 157 -45.16 12.88 -15.55
N SER A 158 -45.26 12.79 -16.88
CA SER A 158 -46.42 13.30 -17.62
C SER A 158 -47.71 12.56 -17.28
N SER A 159 -47.67 11.23 -17.12
CA SER A 159 -48.83 10.45 -16.70
C SER A 159 -49.25 10.72 -15.26
N LEU A 160 -48.31 10.91 -14.34
CA LEU A 160 -48.62 11.34 -12.97
C LEU A 160 -49.22 12.75 -12.92
N ALA A 161 -48.66 13.71 -13.70
CA ALA A 161 -49.21 15.06 -13.80
C ALA A 161 -50.64 15.07 -14.39
N ALA A 162 -50.90 14.25 -15.41
CA ALA A 162 -52.23 14.07 -15.98
C ALA A 162 -53.23 13.45 -14.97
N CYS A 163 -52.77 12.51 -14.13
CA CYS A 163 -53.59 11.90 -13.08
C CYS A 163 -53.90 12.83 -11.90
N GLU A 164 -53.02 13.80 -11.62
CA GLU A 164 -53.16 14.78 -10.53
C GLU A 164 -53.93 16.05 -10.93
N GLY A 165 -54.04 16.34 -12.23
CA GLY A 165 -54.79 17.48 -12.77
C GLY A 165 -56.30 17.22 -12.93
N SER A 166 -56.74 17.06 -14.18
CA SER A 166 -58.16 16.94 -14.57
C SER A 166 -58.86 15.72 -13.98
N LEU A 167 -58.11 14.67 -13.66
CA LEU A 167 -58.64 13.37 -13.24
C LEU A 167 -58.54 13.12 -11.73
N SER A 168 -58.08 14.09 -10.93
CA SER A 168 -57.85 13.95 -9.48
C SER A 168 -59.07 13.52 -8.68
N GLN A 169 -60.27 13.96 -9.10
CA GLN A 169 -61.54 13.70 -8.41
C GLN A 169 -62.09 12.28 -8.61
N VAL A 170 -61.53 11.50 -9.54
CA VAL A 170 -61.99 10.12 -9.80
C VAL A 170 -61.32 9.15 -8.84
N GLU A 171 -62.11 8.56 -7.93
CA GLU A 171 -61.63 7.64 -6.90
C GLU A 171 -61.23 6.26 -7.47
N ALA A 172 -61.86 5.84 -8.56
CA ALA A 172 -61.52 4.59 -9.27
C ALA A 172 -60.08 4.57 -9.82
N LEU A 173 -59.48 5.73 -10.09
CA LEU A 173 -58.09 5.85 -10.56
C LEU A 173 -57.06 5.76 -9.43
N LYS A 174 -57.47 5.65 -8.16
CA LYS A 174 -56.55 5.57 -7.01
C LYS A 174 -55.60 4.37 -7.08
N GLN A 175 -56.10 3.21 -7.51
CA GLN A 175 -55.27 2.01 -7.69
C GLN A 175 -54.22 2.23 -8.80
N LEU A 176 -54.62 2.85 -9.91
CA LEU A 176 -53.73 3.16 -11.03
C LEU A 176 -52.69 4.24 -10.65
N ARG A 177 -53.07 5.25 -9.86
CA ARG A 177 -52.14 6.23 -9.27
C ARG A 177 -51.13 5.55 -8.35
N ASN A 178 -51.59 4.66 -7.48
CA ASN A 178 -50.71 3.86 -6.63
C ASN A 178 -49.77 2.98 -7.46
N GLU A 179 -50.25 2.39 -8.56
CA GLU A 179 -49.44 1.60 -9.47
C GLU A 179 -48.38 2.46 -10.17
N LEU A 180 -48.73 3.63 -10.72
CA LEU A 180 -47.79 4.59 -11.31
C LEU A 180 -46.77 5.11 -10.29
N GLN A 181 -47.19 5.37 -9.05
CA GLN A 181 -46.29 5.75 -7.96
C GLN A 181 -45.36 4.59 -7.56
N THR A 182 -45.86 3.36 -7.56
CA THR A 182 -45.05 2.15 -7.37
C THR A 182 -44.02 2.00 -8.49
N LYS A 183 -44.43 2.27 -9.74
CA LYS A 183 -43.54 2.27 -10.92
C LYS A 183 -42.48 3.38 -10.84
N LYS A 184 -42.84 4.56 -10.34
CA LYS A 184 -41.89 5.65 -10.03
C LYS A 184 -40.82 5.19 -9.01
N GLN A 185 -41.22 4.50 -7.95
CA GLN A 185 -40.28 3.95 -6.95
C GLN A 185 -39.41 2.82 -7.54
N GLN A 186 -39.98 1.94 -8.36
CA GLN A 186 -39.24 0.89 -9.07
C GLN A 186 -38.21 1.49 -10.04
N LEU A 187 -38.59 2.54 -10.79
CA LEU A 187 -37.70 3.28 -11.68
C LEU A 187 -36.54 3.93 -10.90
N HIS A 188 -36.82 4.60 -9.79
CA HIS A 188 -35.78 5.16 -8.91
C HIS A 188 -34.81 4.09 -8.39
N THR A 189 -35.33 2.93 -8.00
CA THR A 189 -34.51 1.81 -7.52
C THR A 189 -33.62 1.25 -8.64
N CYS A 190 -34.17 1.04 -9.84
CA CYS A 190 -33.41 0.57 -11.01
C CYS A 190 -32.32 1.57 -11.41
N LEU A 191 -32.65 2.86 -11.50
CA LEU A 191 -31.68 3.93 -11.81
C LEU A 191 -30.54 3.95 -10.80
N THR A 192 -30.83 3.80 -9.52
CA THR A 192 -29.80 3.78 -8.47
C THR A 192 -28.91 2.53 -8.55
N GLN A 193 -29.49 1.37 -8.85
CA GLN A 193 -28.74 0.12 -9.03
C GLN A 193 -27.83 0.18 -10.26
N ASP A 194 -28.35 0.67 -11.40
CA ASP A 194 -27.56 0.80 -12.63
C ASP A 194 -26.50 1.89 -12.51
N LEU A 195 -26.79 2.99 -11.81
CA LEU A 195 -25.77 4.00 -11.49
C LEU A 195 -24.61 3.38 -10.68
N SER A 196 -24.92 2.61 -9.64
CA SER A 196 -23.91 1.88 -8.86
C SER A 196 -23.15 0.86 -9.70
N ARG A 197 -23.84 0.12 -10.58
CA ARG A 197 -23.24 -0.85 -11.52
C ARG A 197 -22.26 -0.17 -12.47
N HIS A 198 -22.61 0.97 -13.05
CA HIS A 198 -21.73 1.70 -13.94
C HIS A 198 -20.52 2.31 -13.21
N ILE A 199 -20.72 2.79 -11.97
CA ILE A 199 -19.66 3.37 -11.15
C ILE A 199 -18.63 2.33 -10.67
N TYR A 200 -19.06 1.13 -10.22
CA TYR A 200 -18.16 0.16 -9.56
C TYR A 200 -17.88 -1.13 -10.35
N LEU A 201 -18.69 -1.46 -11.35
CA LEU A 201 -18.57 -2.71 -12.12
C LEU A 201 -18.16 -2.46 -13.57
N VAL A 202 -18.87 -1.61 -14.32
CA VAL A 202 -18.55 -1.34 -15.73
C VAL A 202 -17.24 -0.57 -15.87
N SER A 203 -17.03 0.45 -15.03
CA SER A 203 -15.81 1.26 -15.01
C SER A 203 -14.52 0.46 -14.74
N THR A 204 -14.64 -0.71 -14.10
CA THR A 204 -13.49 -1.52 -13.64
C THR A 204 -13.30 -2.83 -14.41
N GLN A 205 -14.24 -3.20 -15.29
CA GLN A 205 -14.29 -4.49 -15.98
C GLN A 205 -13.17 -4.68 -17.02
N ASP A 206 -12.76 -3.60 -17.71
CA ASP A 206 -11.77 -3.64 -18.80
C ASP A 206 -10.31 -3.57 -18.31
N ILE A 207 -10.10 -3.19 -17.05
CA ILE A 207 -8.78 -2.93 -16.47
C ILE A 207 -8.00 -4.23 -16.26
N LEU A 208 -8.65 -5.26 -15.72
CA LEU A 208 -8.03 -6.56 -15.45
C LEU A 208 -7.54 -7.29 -16.73
N PRO A 209 -8.31 -7.33 -17.84
CA PRO A 209 -7.83 -7.88 -19.11
C PRO A 209 -6.74 -7.02 -19.79
N SER A 210 -6.72 -5.70 -19.55
CA SER A 210 -5.72 -4.79 -20.12
C SER A 210 -4.35 -4.99 -19.46
N LEU A 211 -4.31 -5.03 -18.14
CA LEU A 211 -3.10 -5.31 -17.35
C LEU A 211 -2.43 -6.64 -17.73
N ARG A 212 -3.23 -7.68 -18.01
CA ARG A 212 -2.74 -9.00 -18.46
C ARG A 212 -2.05 -8.95 -19.82
N ARG A 213 -2.57 -8.18 -20.77
CA ARG A 213 -1.97 -8.05 -22.12
C ARG A 213 -0.63 -7.33 -22.09
N GLN A 214 -0.43 -6.44 -21.12
CA GLN A 214 0.79 -5.67 -20.97
C GLN A 214 1.93 -6.50 -20.35
N GLY A 215 1.61 -7.44 -19.44
CA GLY A 215 2.59 -8.40 -18.90
C GLY A 215 3.08 -9.43 -19.93
N SER A 216 2.19 -9.91 -20.81
CA SER A 216 2.52 -10.97 -21.78
C SER A 216 3.41 -10.51 -22.96
N LEU A 217 3.47 -9.21 -23.25
CA LEU A 217 4.31 -8.68 -24.34
C LEU A 217 5.80 -8.59 -23.97
N ARG A 218 6.14 -8.65 -22.68
CA ARG A 218 7.52 -8.51 -22.21
C ARG A 218 8.35 -9.79 -22.40
N ASP A 219 7.69 -10.95 -22.54
CA ASP A 219 8.34 -12.27 -22.67
C ASP A 219 8.62 -12.72 -24.12
N ARG A 220 8.21 -11.95 -25.14
CA ARG A 220 8.27 -12.43 -26.54
C ARG A 220 9.31 -11.76 -27.45
N GLN A 221 10.13 -10.84 -26.93
CA GLN A 221 11.12 -10.14 -27.77
C GLN A 221 12.52 -10.17 -27.17
N GLY A 222 13.16 -11.35 -27.30
CA GLY A 222 14.58 -11.58 -27.08
C GLY A 222 15.22 -12.26 -28.29
N SER A 223 15.25 -11.59 -29.44
CA SER A 223 16.12 -11.93 -30.58
C SER A 223 16.48 -10.64 -31.31
N GLY A 224 17.77 -10.44 -31.49
CA GLY A 224 18.38 -9.13 -31.73
C GLY A 224 18.03 -8.42 -33.03
N ARG A 225 18.09 -7.09 -32.95
CA ARG A 225 18.80 -6.19 -33.88
C ARG A 225 18.74 -4.77 -33.33
N GLU A 226 19.91 -4.19 -33.13
CA GLU A 226 20.10 -2.77 -32.84
C GLU A 226 19.72 -1.94 -34.06
N PHE A 227 18.85 -0.94 -33.86
CA PHE A 227 18.90 0.32 -34.60
C PHE A 227 18.30 1.43 -33.74
N GLY A 228 19.00 2.56 -33.66
CA GLY A 228 18.87 3.53 -32.58
C GLY A 228 17.75 4.55 -32.71
N GLY A 229 17.65 5.32 -31.61
CA GLY A 229 17.13 6.69 -31.57
C GLY A 229 15.61 6.85 -31.54
N GLY A 230 15.13 7.61 -30.57
CA GLY A 230 13.80 8.24 -30.62
C GLY A 230 12.96 7.99 -29.38
N GLY A 231 12.98 8.96 -28.47
CA GLY A 231 12.22 8.92 -27.24
C GLY A 231 10.71 8.94 -27.46
N PHE A 232 10.00 8.15 -26.66
CA PHE A 232 8.60 8.26 -26.26
C PHE A 232 8.55 7.50 -24.92
N THR A 233 8.05 8.00 -23.80
CA THR A 233 6.62 8.24 -23.54
C THR A 233 6.41 9.11 -22.29
N ARG A 234 5.99 10.36 -22.49
CA ARG A 234 5.05 11.06 -21.61
C ARG A 234 3.71 10.98 -22.37
N GLY A 235 2.79 10.12 -21.95
CA GLY A 235 1.55 9.91 -22.73
C GLY A 235 0.75 8.65 -22.45
N SER A 236 0.56 8.25 -21.18
CA SER A 236 -0.42 7.22 -20.81
C SER A 236 -1.49 7.68 -19.82
N GLU A 237 -1.54 8.98 -19.49
CA GLU A 237 -2.62 9.55 -18.65
C GLU A 237 -3.86 9.96 -19.48
N LEU A 238 -3.76 9.97 -20.81
CA LEU A 238 -4.80 10.49 -21.70
C LEU A 238 -5.55 9.42 -22.51
N ARG A 239 -5.23 8.13 -22.36
CA ARG A 239 -5.77 7.10 -23.28
C ARG A 239 -7.04 6.39 -22.80
N THR A 240 -7.26 6.26 -21.50
CA THR A 240 -8.50 5.67 -20.95
C THR A 240 -9.62 6.70 -20.85
N SER A 241 -9.28 7.96 -20.58
CA SER A 241 -10.20 9.10 -20.53
C SER A 241 -10.70 9.55 -21.92
N GLN A 242 -9.94 9.31 -23.00
CA GLN A 242 -10.33 9.72 -24.36
C GLN A 242 -11.20 8.71 -25.14
N ARG A 243 -11.37 7.46 -24.68
CA ARG A 243 -12.26 6.50 -25.36
C ARG A 243 -13.75 6.76 -25.10
N LEU A 244 -14.08 7.54 -24.09
CA LEU A 244 -15.45 7.97 -23.77
C LEU A 244 -15.84 9.30 -24.44
N ALA A 245 -15.02 9.83 -25.36
CA ALA A 245 -15.25 11.16 -25.96
C ALA A 245 -15.12 11.25 -27.49
N ARG A 246 -14.89 10.16 -28.23
CA ARG A 246 -14.87 10.21 -29.71
C ARG A 246 -15.46 8.97 -30.38
N LYS A 247 -16.73 9.09 -30.81
CA LYS A 247 -17.27 8.47 -32.03
C LYS A 247 -18.50 9.24 -32.52
N HIS A 248 -18.26 10.32 -33.24
CA HIS A 248 -19.17 10.76 -34.30
C HIS A 248 -18.32 11.10 -35.53
N SER A 249 -18.32 10.20 -36.50
CA SER A 249 -17.90 10.46 -37.86
C SER A 249 -18.75 9.59 -38.75
N VAL A 250 -19.79 10.23 -39.29
CA VAL A 250 -20.66 9.71 -40.33
C VAL A 250 -19.81 9.47 -41.57
N VAL A 251 -19.92 8.27 -42.13
CA VAL A 251 -19.41 7.93 -43.46
C VAL A 251 -20.21 8.72 -44.48
N VAL A 252 -19.56 9.64 -45.19
CA VAL A 252 -19.99 10.07 -46.54
C VAL A 252 -18.80 9.93 -47.46
N THR A 253 -19.08 9.31 -48.60
CA THR A 253 -18.17 8.83 -49.63
C THR A 253 -17.50 9.95 -50.45
N SER A 254 -16.31 9.59 -50.96
CA SER A 254 -15.66 9.99 -52.22
C SER A 254 -15.05 11.41 -52.39
N GLY A 255 -13.74 11.41 -52.69
CA GLY A 255 -13.21 12.19 -53.82
C GLY A 255 -12.09 13.21 -53.56
N GLY A 256 -10.82 12.76 -53.62
CA GLY A 256 -9.78 13.41 -54.44
C GLY A 256 -9.10 14.73 -54.01
N VAL A 257 -7.78 14.59 -53.78
CA VAL A 257 -6.66 15.46 -54.27
C VAL A 257 -6.19 16.66 -53.41
N ALA A 258 -4.94 16.50 -52.92
CA ALA A 258 -3.81 17.43 -52.80
C ALA A 258 -3.79 18.64 -51.82
N ASP A 259 -2.87 18.50 -50.85
CA ASP A 259 -1.68 19.36 -50.64
C ASP A 259 -1.79 20.68 -49.84
N GLY A 260 -0.74 20.97 -49.04
CA GLY A 260 -0.43 22.33 -48.55
C GLY A 260 -0.48 22.63 -47.04
N VAL A 261 0.58 22.25 -46.32
CA VAL A 261 1.38 22.98 -45.30
C VAL A 261 0.77 24.19 -44.55
N ASN A 262 0.82 24.09 -43.20
CA ASN A 262 0.96 25.10 -42.12
C ASN A 262 0.51 26.56 -42.31
N GLY A 263 -0.41 27.00 -41.43
CA GLY A 263 -0.64 28.41 -41.11
C GLY A 263 -1.54 28.58 -39.90
N VAL A 264 -0.97 29.13 -38.82
CA VAL A 264 -1.55 29.46 -37.51
C VAL A 264 -2.85 30.27 -37.61
N ALA A 265 -3.86 29.95 -36.79
CA ALA A 265 -4.90 30.89 -36.42
C ALA A 265 -5.35 30.69 -34.97
N LEU A 266 -5.12 31.75 -34.17
CA LEU A 266 -5.67 32.01 -32.84
C LEU A 266 -7.15 31.62 -32.74
N ILE A 267 -7.52 30.87 -31.70
CA ILE A 267 -8.91 30.83 -31.24
C ILE A 267 -9.07 31.89 -30.14
N ALA A 268 -9.74 32.96 -30.54
CA ALA A 268 -10.24 34.02 -29.69
C ALA A 268 -11.33 33.51 -28.75
N VAL A 269 -11.33 34.10 -27.57
CA VAL A 269 -12.41 34.11 -26.59
C VAL A 269 -13.68 34.68 -27.23
N GLY A 270 -14.81 33.97 -27.12
CA GLY A 270 -16.11 34.51 -27.52
C GLY A 270 -17.25 33.51 -27.57
N SER A 271 -18.09 33.56 -26.53
CA SER A 271 -19.56 33.52 -26.60
C SER A 271 -20.30 32.21 -26.96
N GLY A 272 -21.04 31.72 -25.96
CA GLY A 272 -22.39 31.16 -26.19
C GLY A 272 -22.49 29.66 -26.35
N ASP A 273 -22.33 28.90 -25.27
CA ASP A 273 -22.76 27.50 -25.24
C ASP A 273 -24.30 27.45 -25.31
N LYS A 274 -24.79 27.14 -26.52
CA LYS A 274 -26.14 26.63 -26.70
C LYS A 274 -26.28 25.34 -25.90
N GLU A 275 -27.25 25.32 -25.00
CA GLU A 275 -27.66 24.19 -24.20
C GLU A 275 -27.89 22.97 -25.10
N GLN A 276 -26.93 22.04 -25.15
CA GLN A 276 -27.12 20.76 -25.84
C GLN A 276 -28.18 19.98 -25.08
N VAL A 277 -29.35 19.83 -25.70
CA VAL A 277 -30.42 18.95 -25.22
C VAL A 277 -29.88 17.53 -25.21
N LEU A 278 -29.84 16.90 -24.04
CA LEU A 278 -29.55 15.46 -23.92
C LEU A 278 -30.74 14.70 -24.50
N GLU A 279 -30.54 14.12 -25.67
CA GLU A 279 -31.52 13.26 -26.34
C GLU A 279 -31.07 11.80 -26.21
N GLU A 280 -32.01 10.95 -25.82
CA GLU A 280 -31.82 9.50 -25.77
C GLU A 280 -32.07 8.95 -27.18
N ASP A 281 -31.04 8.42 -27.82
CA ASP A 281 -31.17 7.86 -29.17
C ASP A 281 -31.88 6.49 -29.10
N LEU A 282 -33.18 6.52 -29.35
CA LEU A 282 -34.08 5.35 -29.33
C LEU A 282 -33.71 4.26 -30.36
N SER A 283 -32.76 4.52 -31.27
CA SER A 283 -32.34 3.61 -32.34
C SER A 283 -31.13 2.72 -32.00
N LEU A 284 -30.43 2.99 -30.90
CA LEU A 284 -29.26 2.20 -30.49
C LEU A 284 -29.66 0.83 -29.92
N ALA A 285 -28.99 -0.23 -30.39
CA ALA A 285 -29.23 -1.60 -29.94
C ALA A 285 -28.70 -1.87 -28.51
N ASP A 286 -27.70 -1.10 -28.06
CA ASP A 286 -27.19 -1.13 -26.68
C ASP A 286 -26.99 0.30 -26.13
N PRO A 287 -27.90 0.79 -25.26
CA PRO A 287 -27.79 2.11 -24.64
C PRO A 287 -26.62 2.23 -23.65
N GLU A 288 -25.95 1.14 -23.28
CA GLU A 288 -24.79 1.15 -22.36
C GLU A 288 -23.44 1.35 -23.05
N SER A 289 -23.41 1.43 -24.38
CA SER A 289 -22.17 1.47 -25.18
C SER A 289 -21.25 2.68 -24.90
N ASP A 290 -21.81 3.83 -24.49
CA ASP A 290 -21.08 4.95 -23.91
C ASP A 290 -21.47 5.12 -22.43
N SER A 291 -20.70 4.49 -21.55
CA SER A 291 -20.97 4.52 -20.10
C SER A 291 -20.97 5.93 -19.50
N ALA A 292 -20.23 6.90 -20.07
CA ALA A 292 -20.20 8.26 -19.53
C ALA A 292 -21.45 9.04 -19.93
N HIS A 293 -21.93 8.85 -21.17
CA HIS A 293 -23.19 9.41 -21.64
C HIS A 293 -24.38 8.76 -20.90
N PHE A 294 -24.37 7.45 -20.70
CA PHE A 294 -25.42 6.72 -20.00
C PHE A 294 -25.55 7.15 -18.52
N VAL A 295 -24.42 7.35 -17.81
CA VAL A 295 -24.45 7.89 -16.43
C VAL A 295 -25.04 9.30 -16.39
N LYS A 296 -24.75 10.16 -17.39
CA LYS A 296 -25.39 11.49 -17.49
C LYS A 296 -26.90 11.39 -17.70
N ILE A 297 -27.36 10.47 -18.55
CA ILE A 297 -28.80 10.19 -18.74
C ILE A 297 -29.44 9.77 -17.42
N ILE A 298 -28.81 8.86 -16.67
CA ILE A 298 -29.33 8.41 -15.36
C ILE A 298 -29.43 9.59 -14.38
N ILE A 299 -28.41 10.44 -14.29
CA ILE A 299 -28.43 11.61 -13.40
C ILE A 299 -29.54 12.59 -13.80
N GLU A 300 -29.73 12.82 -15.11
CA GLU A 300 -30.82 13.65 -15.62
C GLU A 300 -32.20 13.08 -15.24
N CYS A 301 -32.39 11.76 -15.34
CA CYS A 301 -33.61 11.09 -14.92
C CYS A 301 -33.86 11.27 -13.41
N LEU A 302 -32.82 11.19 -12.58
CA LEU A 302 -32.91 11.39 -11.13
C LEU A 302 -33.24 12.84 -10.76
N ILE A 303 -32.74 13.81 -11.54
CA ILE A 303 -33.11 15.23 -11.43
C ILE A 303 -34.59 15.42 -11.75
N LEU A 304 -35.06 14.86 -12.88
CA LEU A 304 -36.47 14.94 -13.30
C LEU A 304 -37.42 14.28 -12.28
N LEU A 305 -36.99 13.20 -11.62
CA LEU A 305 -37.77 12.51 -10.58
C LEU A 305 -37.77 13.23 -9.21
N ASN A 306 -36.98 14.30 -9.05
CA ASN A 306 -36.71 15.01 -7.79
C ASN A 306 -36.23 14.07 -6.66
N LYS A 307 -35.39 13.09 -7.02
CA LYS A 307 -34.87 12.04 -6.12
C LYS A 307 -33.34 11.99 -6.06
N LEU A 308 -32.69 13.04 -6.56
CA LEU A 308 -31.24 13.20 -6.51
C LEU A 308 -30.66 13.18 -5.07
N PRO A 309 -31.17 13.92 -4.06
CA PRO A 309 -30.59 13.93 -2.71
C PRO A 309 -30.60 12.53 -2.06
N ASP A 310 -31.75 11.83 -2.10
CA ASP A 310 -31.90 10.45 -1.60
C ASP A 310 -30.89 9.50 -2.25
N THR A 311 -30.61 9.70 -3.54
CA THR A 311 -29.66 8.86 -4.30
C THR A 311 -28.20 9.17 -3.95
N VAL A 312 -27.86 10.45 -3.75
CA VAL A 312 -26.51 10.87 -3.32
C VAL A 312 -26.19 10.32 -1.93
N GLU A 313 -27.14 10.37 -1.00
CA GLU A 313 -26.99 9.78 0.33
C GLU A 313 -26.83 8.25 0.26
N LYS A 314 -27.64 7.58 -0.57
CA LYS A 314 -27.50 6.13 -0.78
C LYS A 314 -26.16 5.73 -1.41
N ILE A 315 -25.65 6.50 -2.37
CA ILE A 315 -24.28 6.29 -2.91
C ILE A 315 -23.24 6.44 -1.79
N LYS A 316 -23.41 7.41 -0.90
CA LYS A 316 -22.50 7.65 0.24
C LYS A 316 -22.49 6.47 1.22
N THR A 317 -23.65 5.91 1.56
CA THR A 317 -23.76 4.77 2.49
C THR A 317 -23.27 3.47 1.87
N ASP A 318 -23.52 3.26 0.57
CA ASP A 318 -23.22 2.00 -0.10
C ASP A 318 -21.75 1.90 -0.55
N MET A 319 -21.03 3.03 -0.69
CA MET A 319 -19.67 3.10 -1.24
C MET A 319 -18.68 2.13 -0.60
N GLU A 320 -18.65 2.02 0.74
CA GLU A 320 -17.75 1.09 1.44
C GLU A 320 -18.06 -0.37 1.11
N THR A 321 -19.34 -0.73 0.99
CA THR A 321 -19.76 -2.10 0.65
C THR A 321 -19.43 -2.44 -0.80
N GLN A 322 -19.58 -1.49 -1.73
CA GLN A 322 -19.26 -1.66 -3.14
C GLN A 322 -17.76 -1.81 -3.37
N LEU A 323 -16.94 -1.00 -2.70
CA LEU A 323 -15.47 -1.09 -2.77
C LEU A 323 -14.96 -2.41 -2.18
N ARG A 324 -15.53 -2.89 -1.06
CA ARG A 324 -15.22 -4.25 -0.56
C ARG A 324 -15.63 -5.35 -1.55
N GLY A 325 -16.78 -5.20 -2.20
CA GLY A 325 -17.23 -6.11 -3.25
C GLY A 325 -16.32 -6.12 -4.49
N LEU A 326 -15.78 -4.96 -4.87
CA LEU A 326 -14.75 -4.84 -5.91
C LEU A 326 -13.48 -5.60 -5.52
N ILE A 327 -12.97 -5.41 -4.30
CA ILE A 327 -11.78 -6.13 -3.81
C ILE A 327 -11.99 -7.65 -3.86
N LEU A 328 -13.17 -8.13 -3.42
CA LEU A 328 -13.48 -9.55 -3.43
C LEU A 328 -13.51 -10.13 -4.85
N ARG A 329 -14.13 -9.43 -5.81
CA ARG A 329 -14.18 -9.86 -7.22
C ARG A 329 -12.78 -9.90 -7.84
N THR A 330 -11.99 -8.84 -7.64
CA THR A 330 -10.60 -8.78 -8.13
C THR A 330 -9.74 -9.90 -7.53
N THR A 331 -9.95 -10.23 -6.25
CA THR A 331 -9.28 -11.36 -5.59
C THR A 331 -9.69 -12.71 -6.20
N GLN A 332 -10.99 -12.91 -6.48
CA GLN A 332 -11.52 -14.10 -7.13
C GLN A 332 -11.00 -14.27 -8.56
N ASP A 333 -10.97 -13.20 -9.35
CA ASP A 333 -10.50 -13.23 -10.73
C ASP A 333 -9.01 -13.57 -10.84
N LEU A 334 -8.20 -13.10 -9.90
CA LEU A 334 -6.78 -13.44 -9.81
C LEU A 334 -6.57 -14.89 -9.36
N LEU A 335 -7.39 -15.40 -8.44
CA LEU A 335 -7.38 -16.82 -8.04
C LEU A 335 -7.81 -17.77 -9.16
N ALA A 336 -8.83 -17.40 -9.93
CA ALA A 336 -9.29 -18.18 -11.09
C ALA A 336 -8.21 -18.23 -12.19
N SER A 337 -7.34 -17.22 -12.24
CA SER A 337 -6.30 -17.11 -13.26
C SER A 337 -4.99 -17.79 -12.86
N SER A 338 -4.71 -17.93 -11.57
CA SER A 338 -3.57 -18.72 -11.08
C SER A 338 -3.85 -20.23 -11.15
N SER A 339 -5.10 -20.64 -11.02
CA SER A 339 -5.53 -22.06 -11.04
C SER A 339 -5.67 -22.67 -12.45
N GLY A 340 -5.68 -21.86 -13.51
CA GLY A 340 -5.84 -22.31 -14.89
C GLY A 340 -4.55 -22.60 -15.67
N SER A 341 -3.37 -22.53 -15.02
CA SER A 341 -2.07 -22.78 -15.67
C SER A 341 -1.49 -24.15 -15.30
N ASP A 342 -0.96 -24.88 -16.29
CA ASP A 342 -0.47 -26.25 -16.17
C ASP A 342 0.44 -26.48 -14.94
N PRO A 343 0.23 -27.55 -14.15
CA PRO A 343 1.00 -27.84 -12.94
C PRO A 343 2.50 -28.10 -13.19
N ALA A 344 2.93 -28.28 -14.44
CA ALA A 344 4.33 -28.49 -14.82
C ALA A 344 5.12 -27.19 -15.04
N ALA A 345 4.46 -26.03 -15.15
CA ALA A 345 5.09 -24.72 -15.31
C ALA A 345 5.19 -23.93 -13.99
N GLN A 346 5.09 -24.62 -12.84
CA GLN A 346 5.30 -24.04 -11.50
C GLN A 346 6.80 -23.77 -11.22
N GLY A 347 7.41 -22.95 -12.08
CA GLY A 347 8.53 -22.11 -11.68
C GLY A 347 7.98 -20.84 -11.04
N SER A 348 7.57 -20.93 -9.76
CA SER A 348 7.55 -19.81 -8.81
C SER A 348 7.13 -18.42 -9.35
N LEU A 349 5.83 -18.17 -9.59
CA LEU A 349 5.33 -16.83 -9.26
C LEU A 349 5.39 -16.74 -7.73
N SER A 350 6.39 -16.03 -7.20
CA SER A 350 6.55 -15.85 -5.76
C SER A 350 5.26 -15.28 -5.18
N SER A 351 4.82 -15.76 -4.03
CA SER A 351 3.63 -15.25 -3.31
C SER A 351 3.57 -13.72 -3.24
N SER A 352 4.74 -13.07 -3.13
CA SER A 352 4.92 -11.62 -3.17
C SER A 352 4.47 -10.96 -4.49
N GLN A 353 4.67 -11.60 -5.64
CA GLN A 353 4.27 -11.04 -6.95
C GLN A 353 2.75 -11.03 -7.13
N CYS A 354 2.04 -12.03 -6.60
CA CYS A 354 0.57 -12.06 -6.62
C CYS A 354 -0.04 -10.92 -5.81
N LEU A 355 0.56 -10.57 -4.67
CA LEU A 355 0.11 -9.45 -3.84
C LEU A 355 0.38 -8.09 -4.51
N ILE A 356 1.54 -7.92 -5.15
CA ILE A 356 1.84 -6.72 -5.93
C ILE A 356 0.88 -6.58 -7.13
N GLN A 357 0.57 -7.68 -7.81
CA GLN A 357 -0.40 -7.68 -8.92
C GLN A 357 -1.81 -7.31 -8.44
N LEU A 358 -2.26 -7.87 -7.31
CA LEU A 358 -3.54 -7.49 -6.69
C LEU A 358 -3.55 -5.99 -6.37
N LEU A 359 -2.48 -5.50 -5.76
CA LEU A 359 -2.38 -4.12 -5.34
C LEU A 359 -2.43 -3.15 -6.54
N ASN A 360 -1.66 -3.42 -7.59
CA ASN A 360 -1.64 -2.62 -8.82
C ASN A 360 -2.99 -2.67 -9.56
N ALA A 361 -3.66 -3.82 -9.58
CA ALA A 361 -4.98 -3.93 -10.19
C ALA A 361 -6.04 -3.14 -9.41
N LEU A 362 -6.05 -3.23 -8.07
CA LEU A 362 -6.92 -2.43 -7.23
C LEU A 362 -6.65 -0.93 -7.37
N MET A 363 -5.38 -0.56 -7.54
CA MET A 363 -4.96 0.82 -7.77
C MET A 363 -5.57 1.42 -9.03
N GLU A 364 -5.42 0.76 -10.18
CA GLU A 364 -6.03 1.24 -11.43
C GLU A 364 -7.56 1.25 -11.36
N GLN A 365 -8.17 0.26 -10.69
CA GLN A 365 -9.62 0.21 -10.49
C GLN A 365 -10.10 1.36 -9.60
N PHE A 366 -9.40 1.69 -8.52
CA PHE A 366 -9.75 2.82 -7.66
C PHE A 366 -9.57 4.17 -8.36
N LYS A 367 -8.54 4.33 -9.18
CA LYS A 367 -8.39 5.54 -10.02
C LYS A 367 -9.55 5.70 -10.99
N ALA A 368 -10.00 4.62 -11.63
CA ALA A 368 -11.15 4.65 -12.53
C ALA A 368 -12.44 5.02 -11.78
N VAL A 369 -12.67 4.44 -10.60
CA VAL A 369 -13.83 4.78 -9.74
C VAL A 369 -13.78 6.25 -9.31
N LEU A 370 -12.63 6.74 -8.87
CA LEU A 370 -12.44 8.14 -8.49
C LEU A 370 -12.71 9.09 -9.67
N ALA A 371 -12.21 8.76 -10.87
CA ALA A 371 -12.44 9.54 -12.08
C ALA A 371 -13.92 9.60 -12.46
N VAL A 372 -14.68 8.49 -12.33
CA VAL A 372 -16.13 8.51 -12.60
C VAL A 372 -16.88 9.38 -11.58
N HIS A 373 -16.55 9.26 -10.28
CA HIS A 373 -17.13 10.12 -9.26
C HIS A 373 -16.80 11.61 -9.52
N ARG A 374 -15.55 11.95 -9.83
CA ARG A 374 -15.11 13.32 -10.09
C ARG A 374 -15.66 13.90 -11.39
N ASP A 375 -15.32 13.27 -12.51
CA ASP A 375 -15.46 13.85 -13.86
C ASP A 375 -16.86 13.65 -14.46
N VAL A 376 -17.60 12.63 -13.98
CA VAL A 376 -18.94 12.30 -14.50
C VAL A 376 -20.02 12.68 -13.50
N VAL A 377 -19.96 12.17 -12.26
CA VAL A 377 -21.05 12.36 -11.29
C VAL A 377 -21.03 13.77 -10.67
N LEU A 378 -19.94 14.14 -9.98
CA LEU A 378 -19.85 15.41 -9.26
C LEU A 378 -19.85 16.60 -10.23
N LYS A 379 -19.09 16.52 -11.32
CA LYS A 379 -19.06 17.59 -12.34
C LYS A 379 -20.41 17.82 -12.99
N TYR A 380 -21.11 16.76 -13.41
CA TYR A 380 -22.41 16.90 -14.08
C TYR A 380 -23.50 17.41 -13.13
N ILE A 381 -23.54 16.92 -11.88
CA ILE A 381 -24.48 17.43 -10.88
C ILE A 381 -24.23 18.93 -10.63
N ARG A 382 -22.96 19.35 -10.44
CA ARG A 382 -22.59 20.76 -10.24
C ARG A 382 -23.02 21.67 -11.41
N THR A 383 -23.01 21.17 -12.65
CA THR A 383 -23.42 21.96 -13.83
C THR A 383 -24.93 22.09 -14.03
N LYS A 384 -25.73 21.15 -13.49
CA LYS A 384 -27.18 21.07 -13.78
C LYS A 384 -28.08 21.43 -12.59
N SER A 385 -27.59 21.34 -11.35
CA SER A 385 -28.42 21.65 -10.17
C SER A 385 -28.17 23.07 -9.65
N ASN A 386 -29.17 23.96 -9.79
CA ASN A 386 -29.30 25.20 -8.98
C ASN A 386 -29.64 24.91 -7.50
N LEU A 387 -29.55 23.65 -7.06
CA LEU A 387 -29.90 23.20 -5.72
C LEU A 387 -28.66 23.24 -4.82
N VAL A 388 -28.78 23.84 -3.65
CA VAL A 388 -27.76 23.83 -2.58
C VAL A 388 -27.70 22.42 -1.97
N LEU A 389 -27.13 21.45 -2.70
CA LEU A 389 -26.91 20.09 -2.22
C LEU A 389 -25.53 19.98 -1.57
N GLN A 390 -25.48 19.42 -0.36
CA GLN A 390 -24.22 18.99 0.27
C GLN A 390 -23.68 17.75 -0.45
N LEU A 391 -22.96 17.97 -1.55
CA LEU A 391 -22.27 16.91 -2.29
C LEU A 391 -21.07 16.38 -1.47
N TYR A 392 -20.78 15.09 -1.59
CA TYR A 392 -19.54 14.53 -1.06
C TYR A 392 -18.34 15.02 -1.88
N THR A 393 -17.18 15.13 -1.21
CA THR A 393 -15.93 15.59 -1.81
C THR A 393 -15.09 14.43 -2.33
N GLU A 394 -14.11 14.73 -3.18
CA GLU A 394 -13.12 13.75 -3.66
C GLU A 394 -12.31 13.17 -2.49
N SER A 395 -12.01 13.99 -1.48
CA SER A 395 -11.39 13.55 -0.23
C SER A 395 -12.24 12.53 0.55
N PHE A 396 -13.56 12.61 0.48
CA PHE A 396 -14.44 11.62 1.11
C PHE A 396 -14.34 10.25 0.43
N VAL A 397 -14.28 10.22 -0.90
CA VAL A 397 -14.12 8.97 -1.68
C VAL A 397 -12.77 8.32 -1.36
N TRP A 398 -11.70 9.12 -1.35
CA TRP A 398 -10.36 8.64 -1.00
C TRP A 398 -10.28 8.09 0.43
N ASN A 399 -10.90 8.76 1.41
CA ASN A 399 -10.95 8.27 2.79
C ASN A 399 -11.65 6.90 2.93
N ILE A 400 -12.70 6.63 2.15
CA ILE A 400 -13.34 5.31 2.16
C ILE A 400 -12.42 4.26 1.49
N MET A 401 -11.77 4.61 0.37
CA MET A 401 -10.78 3.72 -0.27
C MET A 401 -9.65 3.37 0.69
N GLN A 402 -9.09 4.34 1.41
CA GLN A 402 -8.08 4.13 2.45
C GLN A 402 -8.54 3.13 3.52
N ARG A 403 -9.75 3.29 4.09
CA ARG A 403 -10.30 2.34 5.09
C ARG A 403 -10.47 0.93 4.54
N THR A 404 -10.91 0.80 3.28
CA THR A 404 -11.05 -0.53 2.66
C THR A 404 -9.69 -1.19 2.41
N LEU A 405 -8.66 -0.42 2.03
CA LEU A 405 -7.28 -0.91 1.92
C LEU A 405 -6.70 -1.29 3.28
N GLN A 406 -6.90 -0.49 4.32
CA GLN A 406 -6.48 -0.83 5.69
C GLN A 406 -7.08 -2.17 6.14
N SER A 407 -8.38 -2.40 5.90
CA SER A 407 -9.05 -3.66 6.22
C SER A 407 -8.48 -4.86 5.46
N LEU A 408 -8.12 -4.67 4.19
CA LEU A 408 -7.46 -5.68 3.35
C LEU A 408 -6.05 -5.99 3.87
N LEU A 409 -5.24 -4.96 4.10
CA LEU A 409 -3.87 -5.06 4.61
C LEU A 409 -3.81 -5.73 5.97
N SER A 410 -4.71 -5.38 6.90
CA SER A 410 -4.83 -6.04 8.21
C SER A 410 -5.05 -7.55 8.10
N SER A 411 -5.74 -8.01 7.06
CA SER A 411 -5.97 -9.44 6.83
C SER A 411 -4.75 -10.16 6.24
N TYR A 412 -3.91 -9.49 5.44
CA TYR A 412 -2.69 -10.07 4.84
C TYR A 412 -1.44 -9.96 5.72
N LEU A 413 -1.34 -8.90 6.52
CA LEU A 413 -0.23 -8.64 7.46
C LEU A 413 -0.40 -9.36 8.80
N ASN A 414 -1.48 -10.15 8.95
CA ASN A 414 -1.83 -10.88 10.17
C ASN A 414 -1.83 -10.01 11.43
N ILE A 415 -2.34 -8.77 11.31
CA ILE A 415 -2.51 -7.90 12.48
C ILE A 415 -3.55 -8.58 13.36
N LYS A 416 -3.09 -9.32 14.38
CA LYS A 416 -3.94 -9.83 15.46
C LYS A 416 -4.65 -8.61 16.01
N GLY A 417 -5.99 -8.58 15.92
CA GLY A 417 -6.78 -7.40 16.26
C GLY A 417 -6.47 -6.88 17.66
N GLY A 418 -5.56 -5.91 17.72
CA GLY A 418 -5.29 -5.06 18.87
C GLY A 418 -5.65 -3.65 18.44
N SER A 419 -6.87 -3.24 18.76
CA SER A 419 -7.23 -1.83 18.70
C SER A 419 -6.40 -1.10 19.76
N PRO A 420 -5.68 -0.01 19.43
CA PRO A 420 -5.12 0.86 20.45
C PRO A 420 -6.26 1.75 21.02
N HIS A 421 -6.25 1.94 22.33
CA HIS A 421 -7.05 2.92 23.10
C HIS A 421 -8.57 2.73 23.27
N THR A 422 -8.98 1.95 24.28
CA THR A 422 -10.05 2.34 25.23
C THR A 422 -9.70 1.83 26.63
N ASN A 423 -9.25 2.73 27.51
CA ASN A 423 -9.10 2.46 28.95
C ASN A 423 -10.45 2.65 29.68
N SER A 424 -10.58 1.98 30.83
CA SER A 424 -11.76 1.76 31.70
C SER A 424 -12.69 0.64 31.19
N SER A 425 -12.77 -0.53 31.82
CA SER A 425 -12.91 -0.78 33.25
C SER A 425 -12.36 -2.16 33.62
N GLN A 426 -11.50 -2.24 34.64
CA GLN A 426 -11.21 -3.48 35.36
C GLN A 426 -12.34 -3.76 36.35
N ALA A 427 -12.74 -5.03 36.45
CA ALA A 427 -13.16 -5.63 37.71
C ALA A 427 -12.61 -7.05 37.80
N THR A 428 -11.78 -7.21 38.82
CA THR A 428 -10.99 -8.35 39.29
C THR A 428 -11.79 -9.40 40.07
N SER A 429 -11.21 -10.61 40.16
CA SER A 429 -11.14 -11.41 41.40
C SER A 429 -9.89 -12.29 41.28
N LEU A 430 -8.70 -11.95 41.81
CA LEU A 430 -8.24 -12.04 43.22
C LEU A 430 -8.51 -13.43 43.84
N THR A 431 -7.56 -14.16 44.43
CA THR A 431 -6.52 -13.81 45.44
C THR A 431 -5.42 -14.91 45.43
N ASN A 432 -4.10 -14.63 45.45
CA ASN A 432 -3.14 -14.23 46.52
C ASN A 432 -2.15 -15.35 46.93
N GLY A 433 -0.85 -15.02 46.85
CA GLY A 433 0.05 -15.11 48.01
C GLY A 433 1.02 -16.29 48.10
N ASN A 434 2.28 -16.05 47.74
CA ASN A 434 3.49 -16.82 48.13
C ASN A 434 3.55 -17.14 49.64
N VAL A 435 4.08 -18.32 50.00
CA VAL A 435 5.33 -18.54 50.77
C VAL A 435 5.66 -20.04 50.76
N GLY A 436 6.89 -20.38 50.36
CA GLY A 436 7.77 -21.33 51.05
C GLY A 436 7.46 -22.83 51.07
N ASP A 437 8.48 -23.56 50.65
CA ASP A 437 8.89 -24.89 51.11
C ASP A 437 8.29 -26.15 50.48
N ASP A 438 9.20 -27.11 50.44
CA ASP A 438 9.32 -28.25 49.57
C ASP A 438 8.56 -29.47 50.12
N ILE A 439 8.38 -30.47 49.24
CA ILE A 439 8.02 -31.88 49.52
C ILE A 439 6.53 -32.21 49.69
N GLY A 440 5.99 -32.86 48.65
CA GLY A 440 4.73 -33.59 48.68
C GLY A 440 4.56 -34.53 47.49
N ILE A 441 5.38 -35.58 47.44
CA ILE A 441 5.40 -36.64 46.43
C ILE A 441 4.02 -37.30 46.27
N ASN A 442 3.57 -37.48 45.03
CA ASN A 442 2.61 -38.54 44.67
C ASN A 442 3.02 -39.14 43.30
N LEU A 443 3.92 -40.12 43.28
CA LEU A 443 3.71 -41.57 43.40
C LEU A 443 3.42 -42.32 42.08
N SER A 444 3.26 -41.66 40.94
CA SER A 444 3.09 -42.34 39.64
C SER A 444 4.34 -42.42 38.76
N SER A 445 5.47 -41.85 39.19
CA SER A 445 6.73 -41.80 38.41
C SER A 445 7.83 -42.78 38.85
N TYR A 446 7.61 -43.63 39.87
CA TYR A 446 8.70 -44.36 40.54
C TYR A 446 8.82 -45.88 40.26
N TYR A 447 7.93 -46.47 39.47
CA TYR A 447 8.08 -47.88 39.06
C TYR A 447 8.30 -48.00 37.56
N ALA A 448 9.56 -47.85 37.12
CA ALA A 448 10.28 -48.87 36.34
C ALA A 448 11.55 -48.29 35.70
N ARG A 449 12.71 -48.70 36.22
CA ARG A 449 14.02 -48.58 35.53
C ARG A 449 14.24 -49.78 34.59
N LYS A 450 15.04 -49.50 33.54
CA LYS A 450 15.87 -50.37 32.67
C LYS A 450 15.19 -51.01 31.43
N LYS A 451 15.79 -50.69 30.26
CA LYS A 451 15.43 -51.01 28.86
C LYS A 451 15.38 -52.53 28.56
N PRO A 452 14.65 -52.95 27.50
CA PRO A 452 15.30 -53.07 26.19
C PRO A 452 14.50 -52.45 25.01
N VAL A 453 15.24 -52.32 23.90
CA VAL A 453 14.91 -51.80 22.56
C VAL A 453 13.59 -52.33 21.97
N ALA A 454 12.73 -51.46 21.41
CA ALA A 454 11.92 -51.75 20.21
C ALA A 454 11.17 -50.52 19.62
N LYS A 455 11.62 -50.12 18.43
CA LYS A 455 10.88 -49.72 17.21
C LYS A 455 9.79 -48.64 17.28
N THR A 456 10.10 -47.52 16.62
CA THR A 456 9.16 -46.58 16.02
C THR A 456 8.18 -47.30 15.08
N ARG A 457 6.88 -47.03 15.21
CA ARG A 457 5.90 -47.32 14.14
C ARG A 457 5.34 -46.02 13.61
N LYS A 458 5.83 -45.65 12.42
CA LYS A 458 5.16 -44.79 11.45
C LYS A 458 3.72 -45.28 11.26
N VAL A 459 2.75 -44.38 11.31
CA VAL A 459 1.42 -44.63 10.77
C VAL A 459 1.52 -44.39 9.26
N LEU A 460 1.67 -45.48 8.49
CA LEU A 460 1.39 -45.50 7.06
C LEU A 460 -0.12 -45.59 6.86
N PHE A 461 -0.59 -44.96 5.77
CA PHE A 461 -1.94 -44.93 5.19
C PHE A 461 -2.84 -43.76 5.61
N LYS A 462 -3.00 -42.83 4.65
CA LYS A 462 -4.21 -42.04 4.44
C LYS A 462 -5.13 -42.82 3.51
N PHE A 463 -6.43 -42.78 3.75
CA PHE A 463 -7.44 -43.24 2.80
C PHE A 463 -8.09 -42.02 2.14
N ASP A 464 -7.79 -41.82 0.86
CA ASP A 464 -8.55 -40.97 -0.04
C ASP A 464 -9.65 -41.82 -0.71
N HIS A 465 -10.83 -41.22 -0.87
CA HIS A 465 -12.05 -41.72 -1.51
C HIS A 465 -12.82 -42.86 -0.82
N SER A 466 -13.97 -42.51 -0.22
CA SER A 466 -15.26 -43.04 -0.70
C SER A 466 -16.48 -42.34 -0.08
N THR A 467 -17.52 -42.33 -0.91
CA THR A 467 -18.82 -41.67 -0.89
C THR A 467 -19.85 -42.20 0.13
N VAL A 468 -20.77 -41.29 0.52
CA VAL A 468 -22.20 -41.48 0.84
C VAL A 468 -22.55 -42.32 2.08
N SER A 469 -23.26 -41.69 3.03
CA SER A 469 -24.39 -42.36 3.68
C SER A 469 -25.49 -41.36 4.03
N HIS A 470 -26.70 -41.76 3.64
CA HIS A 470 -27.99 -41.14 3.82
C HIS A 470 -28.36 -40.92 5.29
N ASN A 471 -29.14 -39.86 5.55
CA ASN A 471 -30.27 -39.99 6.45
C ASN A 471 -31.42 -39.09 6.01
N SER A 472 -32.52 -39.72 5.62
CA SER A 472 -33.79 -39.14 5.18
C SER A 472 -34.78 -39.09 6.34
N GLY A 473 -35.50 -37.96 6.50
CA GLY A 473 -36.78 -37.93 7.22
C GLY A 473 -37.13 -36.59 7.87
N GLY A 474 -37.74 -35.67 7.12
CA GLY A 474 -38.31 -34.43 7.66
C GLY A 474 -38.82 -33.45 6.60
N ILE A 475 -40.05 -33.69 6.13
CA ILE A 475 -41.11 -32.76 5.62
C ILE A 475 -40.66 -31.45 4.92
N PRO A 476 -41.09 -31.17 3.67
CA PRO A 476 -40.77 -29.93 2.97
C PRO A 476 -41.75 -28.81 3.35
N SER A 477 -41.23 -27.71 3.92
CA SER A 477 -41.93 -26.43 4.00
C SER A 477 -41.22 -25.44 3.07
N VAL A 478 -41.90 -25.08 1.99
CA VAL A 478 -41.50 -24.02 1.07
C VAL A 478 -41.73 -22.68 1.77
N SER A 479 -40.64 -22.00 2.15
CA SER A 479 -40.65 -20.57 2.46
C SER A 479 -39.32 -19.97 2.05
N ASP A 480 -39.33 -19.46 0.83
CA ASP A 480 -38.38 -18.52 0.28
C ASP A 480 -38.55 -17.19 1.02
N THR A 481 -37.60 -16.78 1.85
CA THR A 481 -37.36 -15.38 2.29
C THR A 481 -36.08 -15.33 3.14
N GLY A 482 -35.19 -14.39 2.83
CA GLY A 482 -33.76 -14.49 3.14
C GLY A 482 -33.31 -14.17 4.57
N SER A 483 -32.04 -14.49 4.83
CA SER A 483 -31.20 -13.75 5.77
C SER A 483 -29.73 -13.92 5.37
N PHE A 484 -29.13 -12.81 4.98
CA PHE A 484 -27.69 -12.63 4.82
C PHE A 484 -27.05 -12.59 6.21
N THR A 485 -26.44 -13.67 6.69
CA THR A 485 -25.52 -13.60 7.85
C THR A 485 -24.36 -14.60 7.76
N ASP A 486 -23.15 -14.01 7.71
CA ASP A 486 -22.01 -14.35 8.58
C ASP A 486 -21.06 -15.55 8.38
N THR A 487 -20.86 -16.03 7.16
CA THR A 487 -19.65 -16.87 6.88
C THR A 487 -19.03 -16.63 5.50
N ARG A 488 -18.66 -15.39 5.16
CA ARG A 488 -17.67 -15.19 4.09
C ARG A 488 -16.29 -15.57 4.65
N HIS A 489 -15.87 -16.82 4.44
CA HIS A 489 -14.47 -17.19 4.59
C HIS A 489 -13.61 -16.13 3.89
N LYS A 490 -12.70 -15.48 4.63
CA LYS A 490 -11.77 -14.49 4.08
C LYS A 490 -10.97 -15.15 2.97
N LEU A 491 -11.37 -14.88 1.73
CA LEU A 491 -10.69 -15.38 0.54
C LEU A 491 -9.35 -14.63 0.43
N LEU A 492 -8.26 -15.29 0.77
CA LEU A 492 -6.91 -14.71 0.71
C LEU A 492 -6.10 -15.44 -0.37
N LEU A 493 -5.42 -14.68 -1.22
CA LEU A 493 -4.54 -15.22 -2.29
C LEU A 493 -3.31 -15.92 -1.71
N VAL A 494 -2.83 -15.45 -0.56
CA VAL A 494 -1.62 -15.90 0.12
C VAL A 494 -1.92 -16.02 1.61
N LYS A 495 -1.27 -16.97 2.30
CA LYS A 495 -1.37 -17.09 3.77
C LYS A 495 -0.94 -15.78 4.44
N PRO A 496 -1.60 -15.31 5.50
CA PRO A 496 -1.16 -14.12 6.22
C PRO A 496 0.28 -14.26 6.73
N ASP A 497 1.14 -13.28 6.44
CA ASP A 497 2.55 -13.23 6.88
C ASP A 497 3.00 -11.76 7.01
N PRO A 498 3.54 -11.34 8.16
CA PRO A 498 4.15 -10.01 8.31
C PRO A 498 5.23 -9.70 7.27
N ALA A 499 5.97 -10.71 6.79
CA ALA A 499 7.06 -10.51 5.82
C ALA A 499 6.61 -9.87 4.50
N HIS A 500 5.31 -9.97 4.15
CA HIS A 500 4.76 -9.33 2.95
C HIS A 500 4.95 -7.81 2.93
N ILE A 501 5.06 -7.17 4.10
CA ILE A 501 5.26 -5.72 4.18
C ILE A 501 6.52 -5.26 3.44
N THR A 502 7.59 -6.07 3.47
CA THR A 502 8.86 -5.76 2.79
C THR A 502 8.69 -5.60 1.27
N THR A 503 7.78 -6.37 0.67
CA THR A 503 7.50 -6.33 -0.76
C THR A 503 6.40 -5.33 -1.14
N LEU A 504 5.51 -5.00 -0.20
CA LEU A 504 4.35 -4.14 -0.44
C LEU A 504 4.60 -2.67 -0.09
N TYR A 505 5.54 -2.38 0.78
CA TYR A 505 5.75 -1.03 1.32
C TYR A 505 6.03 0.01 0.23
N THR A 506 7.03 -0.21 -0.63
CA THR A 506 7.40 0.75 -1.67
C THR A 506 6.26 0.99 -2.68
N PRO A 507 5.59 -0.05 -3.24
CA PRO A 507 4.41 0.16 -4.06
C PRO A 507 3.27 0.88 -3.34
N LEU A 508 2.99 0.54 -2.07
CA LEU A 508 1.94 1.18 -1.26
C LEU A 508 2.19 2.66 -1.05
N MET A 509 3.41 3.05 -0.69
CA MET A 509 3.75 4.46 -0.45
C MET A 509 3.68 5.28 -1.73
N GLY A 510 4.26 4.79 -2.85
CA GLY A 510 4.17 5.50 -4.12
C GLY A 510 2.73 5.66 -4.63
N MET A 511 1.86 4.70 -4.33
CA MET A 511 0.45 4.77 -4.64
C MET A 511 -0.32 5.79 -3.80
N ILE A 512 0.03 5.91 -2.51
CA ILE A 512 -0.56 6.90 -1.62
C ILE A 512 -0.18 8.30 -2.09
N ASP A 513 1.10 8.52 -2.42
CA ASP A 513 1.59 9.79 -2.96
C ASP A 513 0.85 10.17 -4.25
N GLU A 514 0.62 9.21 -5.14
CA GLU A 514 -0.11 9.45 -6.39
C GLU A 514 -1.58 9.85 -6.15
N PHE A 515 -2.27 9.22 -5.20
CA PHE A 515 -3.65 9.59 -4.83
C PHE A 515 -3.72 10.92 -4.09
N ASP A 516 -2.76 11.22 -3.23
CA ASP A 516 -2.71 12.48 -2.50
C ASP A 516 -2.48 13.65 -3.48
N VAL A 517 -1.72 13.45 -4.57
CA VAL A 517 -1.62 14.40 -5.69
C VAL A 517 -2.93 14.53 -6.47
N LEU A 518 -3.63 13.41 -6.76
CA LEU A 518 -4.87 13.41 -7.55
C LEU A 518 -6.07 14.07 -6.84
N VAL A 519 -6.08 14.08 -5.51
CA VAL A 519 -7.20 14.60 -4.68
C VAL A 519 -6.95 16.05 -4.21
N SER A 520 -5.70 16.51 -4.20
CA SER A 520 -5.32 17.84 -3.72
C SER A 520 -5.53 18.93 -4.77
N ASP A 521 -6.79 19.33 -4.99
CA ASP A 521 -7.16 20.46 -5.87
C ASP A 521 -7.49 21.77 -5.10
N SER A 522 -7.22 21.84 -3.79
CA SER A 522 -7.44 23.05 -2.98
C SER A 522 -6.19 23.53 -2.26
N ALA A 523 -5.95 24.84 -2.27
CA ALA A 523 -4.79 25.57 -1.72
C ALA A 523 -4.65 25.53 -0.17
N GLY A 524 -4.93 24.38 0.46
CA GLY A 524 -4.65 24.09 1.87
C GLY A 524 -3.55 23.05 2.02
N THR A 525 -2.91 23.00 3.19
CA THR A 525 -1.95 21.95 3.53
C THR A 525 -2.60 20.56 3.40
N PRO A 526 -2.02 19.61 2.65
CA PRO A 526 -2.58 18.27 2.51
C PRO A 526 -2.64 17.60 3.89
N GLU A 527 -3.81 17.12 4.29
CA GLU A 527 -3.93 16.27 5.48
C GLU A 527 -3.16 14.96 5.22
N PRO A 528 -2.36 14.47 6.19
CA PRO A 528 -1.63 13.22 6.03
C PRO A 528 -2.60 12.05 5.81
N SER A 529 -2.35 11.26 4.78
CA SER A 529 -3.18 10.10 4.43
C SER A 529 -3.23 9.09 5.58
N SER A 530 -4.45 8.73 6.02
CA SER A 530 -4.64 7.83 7.16
C SER A 530 -4.06 6.43 6.90
N LEU A 531 -3.98 6.01 5.62
CA LEU A 531 -3.35 4.77 5.20
C LEU A 531 -1.82 4.81 5.37
N ALA A 532 -1.15 5.93 5.06
CA ALA A 532 0.29 6.06 5.27
C ALA A 532 0.65 6.02 6.75
N VAL A 533 -0.14 6.71 7.59
CA VAL A 533 0.02 6.67 9.05
C VAL A 533 -0.14 5.23 9.57
N PHE A 534 -1.22 4.55 9.18
CA PHE A 534 -1.45 3.16 9.56
C PHE A 534 -0.29 2.21 9.18
N ILE A 535 0.22 2.30 7.95
CA ILE A 535 1.33 1.46 7.49
C ILE A 535 2.62 1.79 8.25
N ASN A 536 2.92 3.08 8.44
CA ASN A 536 4.13 3.49 9.14
C ASN A 536 4.10 3.11 10.62
N ASP A 537 2.95 3.24 11.29
CA ASP A 537 2.77 2.81 12.68
C ASP A 537 2.87 1.28 12.80
N TYR A 538 2.26 0.53 11.88
CA TYR A 538 2.41 -0.94 11.86
C TYR A 538 3.87 -1.37 11.67
N VAL A 539 4.58 -0.77 10.71
CA VAL A 539 6.00 -1.08 10.45
C VAL A 539 6.84 -0.77 11.68
N ARG A 540 6.67 0.42 12.26
CA ARG A 540 7.46 0.90 13.39
C ARG A 540 7.19 0.12 14.68
N ASP A 541 5.92 -0.03 15.04
CA ASP A 541 5.52 -0.43 16.39
C ASP A 541 5.26 -1.94 16.52
N ILE A 542 5.04 -2.64 15.40
CA ILE A 542 4.76 -4.09 15.39
C ILE A 542 5.84 -4.84 14.61
N TYR A 543 5.97 -4.58 13.32
CA TYR A 543 6.84 -5.40 12.46
C TYR A 543 8.32 -5.30 12.84
N LEU A 544 8.85 -4.09 13.00
CA LEU A 544 10.27 -3.89 13.33
C LEU A 544 10.61 -4.37 14.75
N VAL A 545 9.66 -4.30 15.69
CA VAL A 545 9.84 -4.83 17.05
C VAL A 545 9.93 -6.36 17.02
N GLU A 546 8.97 -7.04 16.37
CA GLU A 546 9.01 -8.50 16.22
C GLU A 546 10.23 -8.97 15.41
N TYR A 547 10.61 -8.21 14.38
CA TYR A 547 11.81 -8.48 13.59
C TYR A 547 13.09 -8.33 14.44
N HIS A 548 13.16 -7.32 15.31
CA HIS A 548 14.28 -7.13 16.23
C HIS A 548 14.44 -8.32 17.17
N ASP A 549 13.36 -8.74 17.84
CA ASP A 549 13.38 -9.83 18.81
C ASP A 549 13.76 -11.16 18.17
N THR A 550 13.20 -11.47 17.00
CA THR A 550 13.51 -12.69 16.25
C THR A 550 14.95 -12.70 15.74
N LEU A 551 15.46 -11.55 15.27
CA LEU A 551 16.84 -11.40 14.83
C LEU A 551 17.81 -11.57 16.00
N LEU A 552 17.57 -10.90 17.14
CA LEU A 552 18.38 -11.07 18.35
C LEU A 552 18.40 -12.52 18.81
N ALA A 553 17.25 -13.17 18.93
CA ALA A 553 17.18 -14.58 19.33
C ALA A 553 17.93 -15.49 18.35
N SER A 554 17.85 -15.22 17.04
CA SER A 554 18.61 -15.95 16.02
C SER A 554 20.12 -15.74 16.18
N VAL A 555 20.58 -14.51 16.41
CA VAL A 555 22.01 -14.21 16.63
C VAL A 555 22.51 -14.89 17.89
N GLU A 556 21.77 -14.79 19.01
CA GLU A 556 22.14 -15.45 20.26
C GLU A 556 22.21 -16.97 20.13
N SER A 557 21.30 -17.60 19.37
CA SER A 557 21.34 -19.05 19.14
C SER A 557 22.61 -19.49 18.38
N VAL A 558 23.12 -18.63 17.49
CA VAL A 558 24.32 -18.90 16.69
C VAL A 558 25.60 -18.65 17.49
N THR A 559 25.58 -17.74 18.46
CA THR A 559 26.78 -17.30 19.20
C THR A 559 26.95 -17.99 20.55
N LYS A 560 25.86 -18.44 21.18
CA LYS A 560 25.87 -19.15 22.47
C LYS A 560 25.89 -20.68 22.35
N SER A 561 25.98 -21.22 21.13
CA SER A 561 26.08 -22.68 20.93
C SER A 561 27.44 -23.20 21.42
N SER A 562 27.49 -24.45 21.89
CA SER A 562 28.71 -25.05 22.47
C SER A 562 29.92 -25.05 21.51
N ASP A 563 29.68 -25.03 20.20
CA ASP A 563 30.72 -25.06 19.17
C ASP A 563 30.93 -23.69 18.49
N SER A 564 30.23 -22.64 18.93
CA SER A 564 30.24 -21.31 18.28
C SER A 564 31.62 -20.67 18.16
N TRP A 565 32.54 -21.04 19.05
CA TRP A 565 33.89 -20.48 19.15
C TRP A 565 34.98 -21.43 18.67
N ARG A 566 34.61 -22.59 18.12
CA ARG A 566 35.53 -23.62 17.61
C ARG A 566 35.24 -24.00 16.16
N SER A 567 34.00 -23.84 15.73
CA SER A 567 33.58 -24.13 14.37
C SER A 567 34.15 -23.10 13.40
N ILE A 568 34.93 -23.58 12.44
CA ILE A 568 35.52 -22.77 11.37
C ILE A 568 34.80 -22.99 10.04
N THR A 569 34.97 -22.01 9.17
CA THR A 569 34.53 -22.01 7.77
C THR A 569 35.15 -23.15 6.97
N SER A 570 34.34 -23.71 6.06
CA SER A 570 34.78 -24.76 5.14
C SER A 570 35.64 -24.20 3.99
N VAL A 571 36.43 -25.06 3.34
CA VAL A 571 37.27 -24.70 2.19
C VAL A 571 36.45 -24.06 1.06
N ALA A 572 35.23 -24.55 0.83
CA ALA A 572 34.31 -24.00 -0.17
C ALA A 572 33.90 -22.55 0.18
N GLN A 573 33.55 -22.29 1.44
CA GLN A 573 33.19 -20.94 1.90
C GLN A 573 34.36 -19.97 1.85
N ASN A 574 35.57 -20.44 2.18
CA ASN A 574 36.78 -19.62 2.08
C ASN A 574 37.04 -19.16 0.65
N SER A 575 36.82 -20.04 -0.33
CA SER A 575 36.92 -19.67 -1.75
C SER A 575 35.83 -18.68 -2.20
N ALA A 576 34.61 -18.81 -1.69
CA ALA A 576 33.49 -17.93 -2.04
C ALA A 576 33.62 -16.52 -1.45
N LEU A 577 34.27 -16.40 -0.28
CA LEU A 577 34.46 -15.14 0.44
C LEU A 577 35.86 -14.52 0.20
N ASP A 578 36.68 -15.10 -0.67
CA ASP A 578 38.07 -14.71 -0.95
C ASP A 578 38.92 -14.58 0.34
N LEU A 579 38.79 -15.56 1.23
CA LEU A 579 39.40 -15.54 2.55
C LEU A 579 40.80 -16.18 2.54
N PRO A 580 41.84 -15.48 3.03
CA PRO A 580 43.19 -16.03 3.12
C PRO A 580 43.33 -17.08 4.23
N LYS A 581 42.46 -17.03 5.25
CA LYS A 581 42.48 -17.90 6.43
C LYS A 581 41.04 -18.21 6.90
N PRO A 582 40.83 -19.35 7.58
CA PRO A 582 39.50 -19.73 8.03
C PRO A 582 39.01 -18.83 9.16
N LEU A 583 37.76 -18.37 9.04
CA LEU A 583 37.05 -17.59 10.04
C LEU A 583 36.12 -18.46 10.89
N LEU A 584 35.69 -17.94 12.04
CA LEU A 584 34.63 -18.50 12.88
C LEU A 584 33.29 -18.51 12.12
N GLN A 585 32.64 -19.66 12.10
CA GLN A 585 31.38 -19.84 11.37
C GLN A 585 30.23 -19.01 11.96
N SER A 586 30.27 -18.72 13.26
CA SER A 586 29.31 -17.85 13.95
C SER A 586 29.35 -16.43 13.39
N VAL A 587 30.54 -15.89 13.14
CA VAL A 587 30.76 -14.53 12.61
C VAL A 587 30.22 -14.39 11.19
N VAL A 588 30.46 -15.39 10.33
CA VAL A 588 29.94 -15.40 8.94
C VAL A 588 28.41 -15.44 8.93
N ARG A 589 27.79 -16.25 9.80
CA ARG A 589 26.32 -16.30 9.90
C ARG A 589 25.73 -14.99 10.42
N VAL A 590 26.43 -14.29 11.32
CA VAL A 590 26.00 -12.95 11.74
C VAL A 590 26.10 -11.99 10.56
N ASP A 591 27.18 -11.98 9.77
CA ASP A 591 27.29 -11.17 8.55
C ASP A 591 26.15 -11.43 7.55
N GLU A 592 25.77 -12.69 7.33
CA GLU A 592 24.60 -13.06 6.50
C GLU A 592 23.31 -12.40 6.99
N LYS A 593 23.10 -12.33 8.31
CA LYS A 593 21.95 -11.64 8.91
C LYS A 593 22.03 -10.13 8.76
N LEU A 594 23.22 -9.53 8.84
CA LEU A 594 23.40 -8.10 8.62
C LEU A 594 23.12 -7.71 7.15
N GLN A 595 23.49 -8.56 6.20
CA GLN A 595 23.15 -8.36 4.79
C GLN A 595 21.63 -8.39 4.57
N GLN A 596 20.89 -9.24 5.29
CA GLN A 596 19.42 -9.23 5.28
C GLN A 596 18.86 -7.92 5.84
N LEU A 597 19.47 -7.37 6.89
CA LEU A 597 19.08 -6.08 7.44
C LEU A 597 19.36 -4.92 6.47
N LYS A 598 20.48 -4.97 5.73
CA LYS A 598 20.75 -4.01 4.65
C LYS A 598 19.66 -4.06 3.58
N HIS A 599 19.26 -5.25 3.14
CA HIS A 599 18.15 -5.40 2.20
C HIS A 599 16.83 -4.87 2.75
N LEU A 600 16.59 -5.01 4.07
CA LEU A 600 15.41 -4.43 4.73
C LEU A 600 15.39 -2.90 4.67
N MET A 601 16.56 -2.25 4.75
CA MET A 601 16.69 -0.79 4.58
C MET A 601 16.28 -0.35 3.17
N ASP A 602 16.63 -1.14 2.14
CA ASP A 602 16.23 -0.88 0.76
C ASP A 602 14.71 -1.04 0.56
N CYS A 603 14.09 -1.97 1.28
CA CYS A 603 12.65 -2.23 1.21
C CYS A 603 11.79 -1.20 1.99
N LEU A 604 12.34 -0.63 3.08
CA LEU A 604 11.63 0.27 4.01
C LEU A 604 12.33 1.65 4.11
N PRO A 605 12.32 2.46 3.04
CA PRO A 605 13.11 3.70 2.96
C PRO A 605 12.77 4.75 4.03
N HIS A 606 11.51 4.88 4.47
CA HIS A 606 11.17 5.84 5.54
C HIS A 606 11.54 5.36 6.95
N HIS A 607 11.86 4.07 7.13
CA HIS A 607 12.17 3.45 8.43
C HIS A 607 13.66 3.11 8.58
N VAL A 608 14.52 3.59 7.68
CA VAL A 608 15.98 3.41 7.74
C VAL A 608 16.57 3.76 9.13
N PRO A 609 16.18 4.86 9.81
CA PRO A 609 16.69 5.16 11.15
C PRO A 609 16.36 4.08 12.17
N ASN A 610 15.15 3.52 12.13
CA ASN A 610 14.72 2.45 13.03
C ASN A 610 15.50 1.15 12.77
N VAL A 611 15.74 0.83 11.50
CA VAL A 611 16.56 -0.33 11.10
C VAL A 611 18.02 -0.14 11.55
N TYR A 612 18.57 1.07 11.51
CA TYR A 612 19.89 1.37 12.08
C TYR A 612 19.93 1.15 13.60
N HIS A 613 18.88 1.54 14.34
CA HIS A 613 18.81 1.25 15.78
C HIS A 613 18.81 -0.26 16.07
N ILE A 614 18.08 -1.05 15.27
CA ILE A 614 18.11 -2.52 15.34
C ILE A 614 19.53 -3.04 15.07
N LEU A 615 20.18 -2.54 14.02
CA LEU A 615 21.54 -2.91 13.65
C LEU A 615 22.53 -2.68 14.80
N ILE A 616 22.51 -1.47 15.38
CA ILE A 616 23.39 -1.09 16.49
C ILE A 616 23.12 -1.96 17.72
N SER A 617 21.85 -2.22 18.05
CA SER A 617 21.47 -3.06 19.19
C SER A 617 21.99 -4.49 19.03
N VAL A 618 21.77 -5.10 17.85
CA VAL A 618 22.24 -6.47 17.53
C VAL A 618 23.77 -6.54 17.56
N LEU A 619 24.45 -5.54 17.00
CA LEU A 619 25.91 -5.50 16.97
C LEU A 619 26.53 -5.28 18.35
N ARG A 620 25.91 -4.49 19.23
CA ARG A 620 26.36 -4.35 20.62
C ARG A 620 26.24 -5.67 21.39
N ASN A 621 25.10 -6.35 21.30
CA ASN A 621 24.92 -7.67 21.90
C ASN A 621 25.96 -8.67 21.35
N PHE A 622 26.20 -8.63 20.03
CA PHE A 622 27.20 -9.49 19.41
C PHE A 622 28.63 -9.16 19.87
N HIS A 623 28.99 -7.88 19.97
CA HIS A 623 30.27 -7.43 20.50
C HIS A 623 30.47 -7.90 21.94
N ASP A 624 29.48 -7.70 22.82
CA ASP A 624 29.52 -8.15 24.21
C ASP A 624 29.70 -9.67 24.31
N THR A 625 29.07 -10.41 23.40
CA THR A 625 29.21 -11.87 23.29
C THR A 625 30.62 -12.27 22.85
N CYS A 626 31.22 -11.56 21.88
CA CYS A 626 32.60 -11.78 21.46
C CYS A 626 33.61 -11.44 22.57
N GLN A 627 33.36 -10.34 23.28
CA GLN A 627 34.18 -9.93 24.41
C GLN A 627 34.06 -10.90 25.59
N ALA A 628 32.87 -11.45 25.84
CA ALA A 628 32.68 -12.53 26.82
C ALA A 628 33.41 -13.81 26.40
N GLY A 629 33.40 -14.15 25.10
CA GLY A 629 34.19 -15.27 24.56
C GLY A 629 35.70 -15.10 24.79
N TYR A 630 36.23 -13.91 24.53
CA TYR A 630 37.62 -13.56 24.86
C TYR A 630 37.90 -13.66 26.37
N ARG A 631 37.04 -13.06 27.21
CA ARG A 631 37.19 -13.12 28.68
C ARG A 631 37.14 -14.55 29.20
N GLY A 632 36.28 -15.41 28.66
CA GLY A 632 36.18 -16.81 29.06
C GLY A 632 37.44 -17.63 28.79
N ILE A 633 38.25 -17.23 27.81
CA ILE A 633 39.56 -17.85 27.56
C ILE A 633 40.61 -17.31 28.53
N VAL A 634 40.60 -16.00 28.73
CA VAL A 634 41.71 -15.29 29.36
C VAL A 634 41.54 -15.07 30.88
N GLN A 635 40.32 -15.20 31.39
CA GLN A 635 39.93 -15.10 32.80
C GLN A 635 38.83 -16.13 33.11
N PRO A 636 39.14 -17.43 33.15
CA PRO A 636 38.14 -18.50 33.29
C PRO A 636 37.52 -18.61 34.70
N ASP A 637 38.15 -18.11 35.76
CA ASP A 637 37.67 -18.18 37.15
C ASP A 637 37.61 -16.78 37.83
N PRO A 638 36.58 -16.48 38.67
CA PRO A 638 36.48 -15.24 39.44
C PRO A 638 37.44 -15.19 40.65
N GLU A 639 38.00 -16.33 41.06
CA GLU A 639 38.98 -16.44 42.15
C GLU A 639 40.42 -16.37 41.60
N ASP A 640 40.84 -15.16 41.22
CA ASP A 640 42.23 -14.69 41.19
C ASP A 640 43.30 -15.47 40.39
N ARG A 641 42.92 -16.36 39.47
CA ARG A 641 43.87 -16.98 38.52
C ARG A 641 44.19 -16.00 37.40
N ARG A 642 45.15 -15.12 37.65
CA ARG A 642 45.59 -14.09 36.70
C ARG A 642 46.46 -14.71 35.60
N ILE A 643 45.98 -14.66 34.36
CA ILE A 643 46.83 -14.96 33.19
C ILE A 643 47.76 -13.76 32.93
N CYS A 644 49.07 -14.02 32.91
CA CYS A 644 50.09 -12.97 32.82
C CYS A 644 50.01 -12.17 31.52
N SER A 645 49.81 -12.83 30.37
CA SER A 645 49.71 -12.15 29.06
C SER A 645 48.57 -11.12 29.03
N ALA A 646 47.42 -11.48 29.60
CA ALA A 646 46.27 -10.60 29.76
C ALA A 646 46.51 -9.45 30.74
N ALA A 647 47.17 -9.78 31.85
CA ALA A 647 47.49 -8.84 32.90
C ALA A 647 48.44 -7.75 32.42
N TRP A 648 49.45 -8.14 31.64
CA TRP A 648 50.40 -7.24 31.01
C TRP A 648 49.73 -6.39 29.94
N LEU A 649 48.76 -6.92 29.19
CA LEU A 649 48.03 -6.11 28.22
C LEU A 649 47.10 -5.06 28.87
N LYS A 650 46.63 -5.30 30.11
CA LYS A 650 45.89 -4.30 30.89
C LYS A 650 46.78 -3.18 31.42
N ASP A 651 48.10 -3.35 31.40
CA ASP A 651 49.05 -2.29 31.71
C ASP A 651 49.11 -1.31 30.53
N GLU A 652 48.73 -0.05 30.79
CA GLU A 652 48.69 0.98 29.75
C GLU A 652 50.07 1.26 29.16
N ASP A 653 51.14 1.14 29.94
CA ASP A 653 52.49 1.46 29.47
C ASP A 653 53.02 0.38 28.54
N ILE A 654 52.79 -0.90 28.88
CA ILE A 654 53.13 -2.04 28.00
C ILE A 654 52.31 -1.97 26.71
N CYS A 655 50.99 -1.78 26.82
CA CYS A 655 50.11 -1.71 25.66
C CYS A 655 50.48 -0.54 24.73
N ARG A 656 50.72 0.65 25.30
CA ARG A 656 51.15 1.84 24.54
C ARG A 656 52.51 1.63 23.90
N PHE A 657 53.45 1.01 24.61
CA PHE A 657 54.77 0.68 24.06
C PHE A 657 54.66 -0.25 22.86
N LEU A 658 54.00 -1.42 23.01
CA LEU A 658 53.85 -2.38 21.92
C LEU A 658 53.16 -1.75 20.70
N LYS A 659 52.11 -0.94 20.92
CA LYS A 659 51.41 -0.25 19.84
C LYS A 659 52.20 0.91 19.22
N SER A 660 53.23 1.43 19.89
CA SER A 660 54.12 2.46 19.37
C SER A 660 55.24 1.91 18.48
N LEU A 661 55.47 0.59 18.51
CA LEU A 661 56.54 -0.04 17.76
C LEU A 661 56.26 -0.02 16.24
N PRO A 662 57.28 0.18 15.40
CA PRO A 662 57.10 0.24 13.95
C PRO A 662 56.48 -1.02 13.34
N ASN A 663 56.84 -2.22 13.80
CA ASN A 663 56.27 -3.47 13.31
C ASN A 663 54.77 -3.59 13.58
N TRP A 664 54.29 -3.09 14.73
CA TRP A 664 52.87 -3.00 15.00
C TRP A 664 52.18 -1.97 14.12
N LEU A 665 52.77 -0.77 13.98
CA LEU A 665 52.21 0.31 13.16
C LEU A 665 52.09 -0.10 11.69
N GLU A 666 53.09 -0.80 11.14
CA GLU A 666 53.06 -1.32 9.77
C GLU A 666 51.98 -2.40 9.60
N LEU A 667 51.89 -3.34 10.55
CA LEU A 667 50.88 -4.39 10.55
C LEU A 667 49.45 -3.82 10.63
N ALA A 668 49.22 -2.86 11.51
CA ALA A 668 47.94 -2.16 11.66
C ALA A 668 47.62 -1.26 10.44
N ALA A 669 48.63 -0.73 9.75
CA ALA A 669 48.47 0.13 8.58
C ALA A 669 48.31 -0.63 7.25
N SER A 670 48.69 -1.91 7.19
CA SER A 670 48.64 -2.78 5.98
C SER A 670 47.26 -2.77 5.28
N ARG A 671 46.17 -2.45 6.01
CA ARG A 671 44.82 -2.25 5.47
C ARG A 671 44.64 -1.03 4.55
N ARG A 672 45.39 0.06 4.71
CA ARG A 672 45.18 1.31 3.93
C ARG A 672 45.97 1.34 2.61
N LYS A 673 46.95 0.47 2.44
CA LYS A 673 47.98 0.58 1.39
C LYS A 673 48.07 -0.66 0.49
N ARG A 674 46.97 -1.11 -0.12
CA ARG A 674 47.08 -2.01 -1.30
C ARG A 674 47.54 -1.29 -2.58
N LYS A 675 47.72 0.04 -2.56
CA LYS A 675 48.31 0.81 -3.67
C LYS A 675 49.20 1.93 -3.09
N LEU A 676 50.51 1.86 -3.35
CA LEU A 676 51.58 2.81 -2.99
C LEU A 676 52.08 2.84 -1.52
N SER A 677 53.08 2.01 -1.21
CA SER A 677 54.38 2.49 -0.67
C SER A 677 55.36 1.32 -0.56
N HIS A 678 56.62 1.53 -0.93
CA HIS A 678 57.71 0.60 -0.62
C HIS A 678 57.77 0.35 0.89
N PRO A 679 57.98 -0.89 1.35
CA PRO A 679 58.24 -1.18 2.76
C PRO A 679 59.48 -0.40 3.20
N ILE A 680 59.42 0.26 4.37
CA ILE A 680 60.61 0.84 4.98
C ILE A 680 61.39 -0.35 5.53
N GLU A 681 62.42 -0.80 4.80
CA GLU A 681 63.25 -1.93 5.23
C GLU A 681 64.08 -1.49 6.45
N GLU A 682 63.62 -1.85 7.65
CA GLU A 682 64.35 -1.59 8.90
C GLU A 682 65.69 -2.34 8.91
N SER A 683 66.74 -1.70 9.41
CA SER A 683 68.04 -2.35 9.57
C SER A 683 67.93 -3.54 10.55
N PRO A 684 68.64 -4.65 10.33
CA PRO A 684 68.64 -5.78 11.25
C PRO A 684 69.12 -5.39 12.67
N GLU A 685 69.93 -4.34 12.79
CA GLU A 685 70.36 -3.80 14.09
C GLU A 685 69.23 -3.05 14.81
N THR A 686 68.46 -2.23 14.10
CA THR A 686 67.32 -1.51 14.70
C THR A 686 66.22 -2.45 15.15
N VAL A 687 65.98 -3.55 14.41
CA VAL A 687 65.04 -4.61 14.80
C VAL A 687 65.52 -5.30 16.09
N ARG A 688 66.82 -5.60 16.18
CA ARG A 688 67.40 -6.21 17.38
C ARG A 688 67.27 -5.29 18.60
N ASP A 689 67.66 -4.03 18.47
CA ASP A 689 67.58 -3.06 19.58
C ASP A 689 66.15 -2.90 20.10
N ARG A 690 65.17 -2.91 19.19
CA ARG A 690 63.74 -2.87 19.54
C ARG A 690 63.31 -4.11 20.32
N ASN A 691 63.67 -5.30 19.85
CA ASN A 691 63.33 -6.57 20.51
C ASN A 691 64.02 -6.70 21.89
N ILE A 692 65.25 -6.21 22.04
CA ILE A 692 65.94 -6.15 23.33
C ILE A 692 65.21 -5.21 24.29
N LYS A 693 64.81 -4.02 23.85
CA LYS A 693 64.03 -3.07 24.69
C LYS A 693 62.71 -3.68 25.15
N GLU A 694 62.04 -4.41 24.26
CA GLU A 694 60.83 -5.15 24.61
C GLU A 694 61.11 -6.20 25.69
N ALA A 695 62.16 -7.02 25.52
CA ALA A 695 62.56 -8.03 26.49
C ALA A 695 62.89 -7.43 27.86
N GLU A 696 63.55 -6.27 27.88
CA GLU A 696 63.87 -5.53 29.10
C GLU A 696 62.62 -5.00 29.80
N MET A 697 61.69 -4.38 29.06
CA MET A 697 60.42 -3.91 29.62
C MET A 697 59.64 -5.04 30.28
N LEU A 698 59.49 -6.18 29.59
CA LEU A 698 58.72 -7.30 30.12
C LEU A 698 59.44 -7.97 31.30
N SER A 699 60.77 -8.01 31.28
CA SER A 699 61.57 -8.51 32.41
C SER A 699 61.47 -7.62 33.66
N GLN A 700 61.32 -6.30 33.50
CA GLN A 700 61.17 -5.37 34.63
C GLN A 700 59.80 -5.48 35.30
N ASN A 701 58.76 -5.86 34.53
CA ASN A 701 57.39 -6.04 35.03
C ASN A 701 57.19 -7.34 35.83
N LEU A 702 58.16 -8.26 35.79
CA LEU A 702 58.19 -9.39 36.71
C LEU A 702 58.65 -8.91 38.09
N SER A 703 57.74 -8.90 39.07
CA SER A 703 57.99 -8.52 40.48
C SER A 703 58.92 -9.47 41.25
N GLY A 704 59.83 -10.13 40.53
CA GLY A 704 60.78 -11.12 41.02
C GLY A 704 60.17 -12.51 41.24
N GLY A 705 58.91 -12.76 40.88
CA GLY A 705 58.28 -14.10 40.98
C GLY A 705 58.52 -14.96 39.73
N SER A 706 58.60 -16.28 39.91
CA SER A 706 58.54 -17.23 38.78
C SER A 706 57.10 -17.43 38.32
N ILE A 707 56.85 -17.44 37.01
CA ILE A 707 55.50 -17.63 36.45
C ILE A 707 55.05 -19.08 36.65
N GLY A 708 53.87 -19.28 37.24
CA GLY A 708 53.23 -20.57 37.46
C GLY A 708 52.55 -21.13 36.22
N ALA A 709 52.32 -22.45 36.19
CA ALA A 709 51.61 -23.09 35.06
C ALA A 709 50.13 -22.68 34.94
N HIS A 710 49.55 -22.13 36.01
CA HIS A 710 48.17 -21.62 36.02
C HIS A 710 48.07 -20.16 35.55
N GLU A 711 49.21 -19.48 35.37
CA GLU A 711 49.29 -18.08 34.92
C GLU A 711 49.53 -17.98 33.39
N ILE A 712 49.63 -19.13 32.71
CA ILE A 712 49.80 -19.26 31.26
C ILE A 712 48.60 -19.96 30.62
N ILE A 713 48.32 -19.67 29.36
CA ILE A 713 47.33 -20.37 28.55
C ILE A 713 47.97 -21.65 28.01
N SER A 714 47.81 -22.74 28.75
CA SER A 714 48.44 -24.03 28.41
C SER A 714 47.70 -24.80 27.30
N ASP A 715 46.40 -24.55 27.10
CA ASP A 715 45.61 -25.27 26.09
C ASP A 715 45.78 -24.63 24.70
N ILE A 716 46.39 -25.39 23.79
CA ILE A 716 46.58 -24.96 22.40
C ILE A 716 45.27 -24.64 21.69
N ASN A 717 44.16 -25.29 22.06
CA ASN A 717 42.87 -25.03 21.44
C ASN A 717 42.34 -23.65 21.85
N GLN A 718 42.57 -23.22 23.09
CA GLN A 718 42.22 -21.87 23.55
C GLN A 718 43.01 -20.80 22.77
N LEU A 719 44.29 -21.05 22.50
CA LEU A 719 45.13 -20.18 21.66
C LEU A 719 44.67 -20.16 20.20
N LYS A 720 44.28 -21.32 19.65
CA LYS A 720 43.64 -21.39 18.32
C LYS A 720 42.33 -20.59 18.28
N CYS A 721 41.51 -20.65 19.32
CA CYS A 721 40.29 -19.86 19.42
C CYS A 721 40.61 -18.35 19.43
N LEU A 722 41.62 -17.90 20.18
CA LEU A 722 42.05 -16.48 20.17
C LEU A 722 42.55 -16.05 18.79
N ALA A 723 43.31 -16.89 18.10
CA ALA A 723 43.79 -16.63 16.75
C ALA A 723 42.64 -16.55 15.73
N GLN A 724 41.66 -17.44 15.82
CA GLN A 724 40.48 -17.42 14.96
C GLN A 724 39.58 -16.22 15.27
N LEU A 725 39.45 -15.84 16.56
CA LEU A 725 38.71 -14.66 16.98
C LEU A 725 39.38 -13.39 16.42
N GLN A 726 40.71 -13.31 16.47
CA GLN A 726 41.48 -12.22 15.86
C GLN A 726 41.12 -12.05 14.38
N GLU A 727 41.28 -13.10 13.57
CA GLU A 727 41.06 -13.02 12.11
C GLU A 727 39.59 -12.70 11.80
N SER A 728 38.65 -13.27 12.57
CA SER A 728 37.22 -13.09 12.36
C SER A 728 36.72 -11.70 12.74
N MET A 729 37.16 -11.14 13.88
CA MET A 729 36.76 -9.79 14.30
C MET A 729 37.35 -8.72 13.40
N GLU A 730 38.60 -8.92 12.96
CA GLU A 730 39.23 -8.04 11.99
C GLU A 730 38.47 -8.06 10.66
N TRP A 731 38.18 -9.25 10.11
CA TRP A 731 37.37 -9.38 8.88
C TRP A 731 35.99 -8.73 9.04
N PHE A 732 35.31 -8.99 10.14
CA PHE A 732 33.97 -8.48 10.41
C PHE A 732 33.93 -6.96 10.50
N SER A 733 34.91 -6.35 11.19
CA SER A 733 35.08 -4.89 11.23
C SER A 733 35.20 -4.29 9.82
N SER A 734 35.99 -4.92 8.93
CA SER A 734 36.08 -4.50 7.52
C SER A 734 34.75 -4.59 6.78
N ARG A 735 33.98 -5.67 7.01
CA ARG A 735 32.66 -5.85 6.38
C ARG A 735 31.67 -4.80 6.86
N LEU A 736 31.69 -4.43 8.14
CA LEU A 736 30.89 -3.34 8.68
C LEU A 736 31.25 -1.99 8.05
N SER A 737 32.54 -1.67 7.91
CA SER A 737 32.97 -0.43 7.23
C SER A 737 32.59 -0.40 5.74
N LEU A 738 32.58 -1.56 5.07
CA LEU A 738 32.09 -1.67 3.68
C LEU A 738 30.57 -1.51 3.59
N LEU A 739 29.82 -2.04 4.56
CA LEU A 739 28.37 -1.91 4.64
C LEU A 739 27.96 -0.44 4.82
N LEU A 740 28.78 0.31 5.57
CA LEU A 740 28.64 1.74 5.85
C LEU A 740 29.05 2.66 4.71
N SER A 741 29.94 2.21 3.83
CA SER A 741 30.37 3.01 2.69
C SER A 741 29.17 3.26 1.77
N PRO A 742 28.83 4.53 1.46
CA PRO A 742 27.79 4.80 0.48
C PRO A 742 28.16 4.03 -0.78
N SER A 743 27.20 3.25 -1.31
CA SER A 743 27.42 2.47 -2.54
C SER A 743 27.71 3.45 -3.68
N THR A 744 28.97 3.85 -3.81
CA THR A 744 29.51 4.27 -5.08
C THR A 744 29.36 3.05 -5.96
N ALA A 745 28.49 3.15 -6.96
CA ALA A 745 28.42 2.17 -8.02
C ALA A 745 29.84 2.03 -8.58
N ILE A 746 30.54 1.00 -8.11
CA ILE A 746 31.79 0.53 -8.70
C ILE A 746 31.37 0.04 -10.08
N SER A 747 31.54 0.93 -11.06
CA SER A 747 31.54 0.57 -12.48
C SER A 747 32.81 -0.24 -12.73
N THR A 748 32.79 -1.52 -12.35
CA THR A 748 33.71 -2.50 -12.91
C THR A 748 32.97 -3.21 -14.02
N SER A 749 33.42 -2.94 -15.24
CA SER A 749 33.05 -3.67 -16.44
C SER A 749 33.18 -5.18 -16.22
N GLN A 750 32.05 -5.90 -16.34
CA GLN A 750 31.83 -7.19 -17.00
C GLN A 750 30.78 -8.04 -16.26
N GLY A 751 29.64 -8.29 -16.94
CA GLY A 751 28.77 -9.46 -16.70
C GLY A 751 27.50 -9.26 -15.87
N THR A 752 26.39 -8.88 -16.54
CA THR A 752 24.98 -9.34 -16.36
C THR A 752 24.57 -9.93 -14.99
N THR A 753 23.60 -9.38 -14.24
CA THR A 753 22.17 -9.31 -14.58
C THR A 753 21.41 -8.18 -13.85
N PHE A 754 20.57 -7.47 -14.61
CA PHE A 754 19.44 -6.59 -14.28
C PHE A 754 19.03 -6.35 -12.81
N SER A 755 19.16 -5.10 -12.37
CA SER A 755 18.08 -4.35 -11.72
C SER A 755 18.29 -2.85 -12.02
N ALA A 756 17.53 -2.33 -12.97
CA ALA A 756 17.51 -0.90 -13.30
C ALA A 756 16.20 -0.31 -12.79
N ILE A 757 16.23 0.25 -11.58
CA ILE A 757 15.23 1.22 -11.12
C ILE A 757 15.85 2.60 -11.33
N PRO A 758 15.24 3.51 -12.10
CA PRO A 758 15.67 4.90 -12.12
C PRO A 758 15.34 5.50 -10.75
N GLN A 759 16.36 5.92 -10.02
CA GLN A 759 16.24 6.79 -8.85
C GLN A 759 15.61 8.11 -9.32
N ILE A 760 14.29 8.25 -9.14
CA ILE A 760 13.61 9.53 -9.20
C ILE A 760 13.96 10.24 -7.90
N TYR A 761 14.82 11.26 -8.00
CA TYR A 761 14.99 12.25 -6.96
C TYR A 761 13.61 12.87 -6.66
N VAL A 762 13.05 12.55 -5.50
CA VAL A 762 11.97 13.34 -4.92
C VAL A 762 12.59 14.65 -4.44
N THR A 763 12.25 15.70 -5.17
CA THR A 763 12.46 17.08 -4.76
C THR A 763 11.70 17.40 -3.47
N SER A 764 12.40 18.05 -2.53
CA SER A 764 11.88 19.00 -1.56
C SER A 764 10.96 18.48 -0.43
N ALA A 765 11.56 18.00 0.66
CA ALA A 765 11.10 18.28 2.03
C ALA A 765 12.21 18.04 3.09
N ALA A 766 12.71 19.14 3.66
CA ALA A 766 13.41 19.31 4.95
C ALA A 766 14.81 18.66 5.23
N PRO A 767 15.76 19.39 5.88
CA PRO A 767 17.13 18.94 6.15
C PRO A 767 17.33 18.23 7.51
N GLN A 768 16.30 17.65 8.14
CA GLN A 768 16.41 17.11 9.51
C GLN A 768 16.68 15.59 9.59
N SER A 769 16.27 14.79 8.59
CA SER A 769 16.49 13.34 8.57
C SER A 769 17.95 12.93 8.32
N ASP A 770 18.74 13.80 7.70
CA ASP A 770 20.16 13.57 7.42
C ASP A 770 21.03 13.66 8.70
N SER A 771 20.59 14.43 9.71
CA SER A 771 21.31 14.59 10.98
C SER A 771 21.26 13.33 11.84
N VAL A 772 20.09 12.69 11.97
CA VAL A 772 19.94 11.47 12.78
C VAL A 772 20.65 10.29 12.13
N THR A 773 20.53 10.17 10.80
CA THR A 773 21.18 9.09 10.05
C THR A 773 22.71 9.21 10.08
N SER A 774 23.25 10.43 10.03
CA SER A 774 24.69 10.68 10.17
C SER A 774 25.21 10.43 11.59
N GLN A 775 24.43 10.71 12.63
CA GLN A 775 24.79 10.32 13.99
C GLN A 775 24.84 8.80 14.15
N LEU A 776 23.86 8.08 13.59
CA LEU A 776 23.81 6.62 13.64
C LEU A 776 24.96 5.98 12.86
N SER A 777 25.35 6.54 11.70
CA SER A 777 26.51 6.06 10.95
C SER A 777 27.81 6.23 11.74
N VAL A 778 28.00 7.35 12.44
CA VAL A 778 29.17 7.56 13.31
C VAL A 778 29.20 6.54 14.46
N THR A 779 28.07 6.24 15.09
CA THR A 779 28.03 5.21 16.14
C THR A 779 28.36 3.81 15.61
N LEU A 780 27.96 3.51 14.38
CA LEU A 780 28.24 2.23 13.74
C LEU A 780 29.72 2.12 13.30
N GLU A 781 30.33 3.22 12.84
CA GLU A 781 31.77 3.31 12.60
C GLU A 781 32.58 3.09 13.89
N SER A 782 32.15 3.72 15.00
CA SER A 782 32.75 3.49 16.32
C SER A 782 32.69 2.01 16.70
N LEU A 783 31.54 1.36 16.50
CA LEU A 783 31.33 -0.05 16.82
C LEU A 783 32.19 -0.99 15.93
N ALA A 784 32.36 -0.65 14.65
CA ALA A 784 33.31 -1.36 13.78
C ALA A 784 34.76 -1.22 14.32
N GLY A 785 35.11 -0.06 14.89
CA GLY A 785 36.36 0.17 15.59
C GLY A 785 36.52 -0.70 16.85
N GLU A 786 35.46 -0.89 17.64
CA GLU A 786 35.48 -1.77 18.82
C GLU A 786 35.79 -3.23 18.47
N PHE A 787 35.20 -3.76 17.38
CA PHE A 787 35.54 -5.09 16.87
C PHE A 787 37.01 -5.18 16.42
N LEU A 788 37.54 -4.14 15.78
CA LEU A 788 38.94 -4.11 15.37
C LEU A 788 39.88 -4.08 16.59
N GLU A 789 39.52 -3.32 17.62
CA GLU A 789 40.29 -3.25 18.85
C GLU A 789 40.27 -4.59 19.61
N LEU A 790 39.15 -5.32 19.59
CA LEU A 790 39.09 -6.69 20.11
C LEU A 790 40.01 -7.64 19.33
N ALA A 791 40.07 -7.52 18.00
CA ALA A 791 41.04 -8.25 17.18
C ALA A 791 42.48 -7.91 17.57
N HIS A 792 42.83 -6.63 17.72
CA HIS A 792 44.16 -6.21 18.17
C HIS A 792 44.51 -6.78 19.55
N THR A 793 43.55 -6.77 20.47
CA THR A 793 43.69 -7.33 21.81
C THR A 793 44.05 -8.82 21.74
N CYS A 794 43.35 -9.60 20.91
CA CYS A 794 43.65 -11.02 20.72
C CYS A 794 45.06 -11.26 20.19
N LEU A 795 45.51 -10.45 19.22
CA LEU A 795 46.85 -10.57 18.64
C LEU A 795 47.96 -10.23 19.66
N LEU A 796 47.77 -9.15 20.43
CA LEU A 796 48.73 -8.74 21.45
C LEU A 796 48.80 -9.76 22.60
N VAL A 797 47.68 -10.36 23.00
CA VAL A 797 47.70 -11.45 23.99
C VAL A 797 48.49 -12.64 23.47
N LEU A 798 48.30 -13.07 22.22
CA LEU A 798 49.07 -14.18 21.63
C LEU A 798 50.57 -13.87 21.61
N HIS A 799 50.95 -12.66 21.21
CA HIS A 799 52.33 -12.19 21.20
C HIS A 799 52.97 -12.19 22.59
N LEU A 800 52.25 -11.69 23.61
CA LEU A 800 52.68 -11.69 25.00
C LEU A 800 52.70 -13.11 25.60
N GLU A 801 51.76 -13.97 25.24
CA GLU A 801 51.68 -15.34 25.74
C GLU A 801 52.92 -16.14 25.37
N VAL A 802 53.42 -16.01 24.14
CA VAL A 802 54.67 -16.68 23.72
C VAL A 802 55.87 -16.22 24.57
N ARG A 803 55.91 -14.94 24.96
CA ARG A 803 56.96 -14.36 25.82
C ARG A 803 56.82 -14.83 27.26
N VAL A 804 55.60 -14.85 27.79
CA VAL A 804 55.26 -15.38 29.11
C VAL A 804 55.66 -16.86 29.22
N GLN A 805 55.43 -17.66 28.17
CA GLN A 805 55.88 -19.05 28.14
C GLN A 805 57.41 -19.16 28.20
N CYS A 806 58.16 -18.26 27.55
CA CYS A 806 59.62 -18.22 27.68
C CYS A 806 60.03 -18.01 29.15
N PHE A 807 59.40 -17.07 29.86
CA PHE A 807 59.64 -16.86 31.29
C PHE A 807 59.23 -18.08 32.13
N HIS A 808 58.08 -18.70 31.86
CA HIS A 808 57.60 -19.87 32.59
C HIS A 808 58.57 -21.07 32.53
N TYR A 809 59.10 -21.37 31.34
CA TYR A 809 59.96 -22.54 31.13
C TYR A 809 61.44 -22.30 31.46
N LEU A 810 61.93 -21.06 31.32
CA LEU A 810 63.36 -20.75 31.46
C LEU A 810 63.74 -20.08 32.77
N LEU A 811 62.83 -19.33 33.42
CA LEU A 811 63.16 -18.61 34.65
C LEU A 811 63.16 -19.56 35.87
N PRO A 812 64.25 -19.64 36.65
CA PRO A 812 64.32 -20.55 37.80
C PRO A 812 63.40 -20.09 38.95
N LYS A 813 62.76 -21.05 39.63
CA LYS A 813 61.93 -20.76 40.81
C LYS A 813 62.80 -20.40 42.01
N LYS A 814 62.44 -19.32 42.73
CA LYS A 814 63.17 -18.65 43.83
C LYS A 814 63.79 -19.54 44.95
N ASN A 815 63.43 -20.83 45.06
CA ASN A 815 63.85 -21.71 46.15
C ASN A 815 64.79 -22.87 45.76
N ASN A 816 65.16 -23.05 44.50
CA ASN A 816 65.99 -24.20 44.10
C ASN A 816 67.42 -23.82 43.70
N ILE A 817 68.38 -24.51 44.31
CA ILE A 817 69.78 -24.61 43.89
C ILE A 817 69.77 -25.18 42.46
N TYR A 818 69.97 -24.34 41.45
CA TYR A 818 70.00 -24.67 40.01
C TYR A 818 68.87 -25.61 39.53
N VAL A 819 67.79 -25.04 39.01
CA VAL A 819 66.80 -25.80 38.22
C VAL A 819 67.21 -25.74 36.76
N GLU A 820 67.45 -26.90 36.16
CA GLU A 820 67.72 -27.02 34.73
C GLU A 820 66.55 -26.40 33.92
N PRO A 821 66.82 -25.47 33.00
CA PRO A 821 65.76 -24.82 32.23
C PRO A 821 65.02 -25.86 31.37
N LYS A 822 63.70 -25.73 31.29
CA LYS A 822 62.82 -26.69 30.59
C LYS A 822 62.82 -26.47 29.08
N VAL A 823 64.00 -26.48 28.49
CA VAL A 823 64.29 -26.10 27.10
C VAL A 823 63.58 -26.99 26.08
N ILE A 824 63.53 -28.30 26.33
CA ILE A 824 62.85 -29.26 25.45
C ILE A 824 61.33 -29.05 25.48
N GLU A 825 60.76 -28.77 26.66
CA GLU A 825 59.32 -28.48 26.79
C GLU A 825 58.97 -27.18 26.08
N LEU A 826 59.77 -26.12 26.24
CA LEU A 826 59.60 -24.85 25.54
C LEU A 826 59.70 -25.03 24.02
N SER A 827 60.73 -25.71 23.52
CA SER A 827 60.89 -25.94 22.07
C SER A 827 59.70 -26.69 21.47
N ARG A 828 59.19 -27.71 22.17
CA ARG A 828 57.96 -28.41 21.75
C ARG A 828 56.76 -27.47 21.77
N SER A 829 56.60 -26.67 22.83
CA SER A 829 55.49 -25.70 22.94
C SER A 829 55.52 -24.70 21.78
N LEU A 830 56.67 -24.08 21.53
CA LEU A 830 56.86 -23.11 20.44
C LEU A 830 56.57 -23.72 19.06
N ALA A 831 57.03 -24.94 18.79
CA ALA A 831 56.72 -25.64 17.54
C ALA A 831 55.21 -25.91 17.38
N THR A 832 54.54 -26.36 18.45
CA THR A 832 53.09 -26.58 18.41
C THR A 832 52.29 -25.28 18.26
N LEU A 833 52.79 -24.18 18.83
CA LEU A 833 52.22 -22.86 18.67
C LEU A 833 52.38 -22.34 17.25
N ASP A 834 53.56 -22.48 16.66
CA ASP A 834 53.81 -22.06 15.28
C ASP A 834 52.89 -22.81 14.30
N GLU A 835 52.81 -24.15 14.42
CA GLU A 835 51.89 -24.95 13.60
C GLU A 835 50.44 -24.48 13.76
N ALA A 836 50.00 -24.24 15.01
CA ALA A 836 48.66 -23.76 15.28
C ALA A 836 48.39 -22.35 14.71
N MET A 837 49.27 -21.38 14.98
CA MET A 837 49.13 -20.00 14.52
C MET A 837 49.20 -19.92 12.99
N SER A 838 50.10 -20.65 12.36
CA SER A 838 50.24 -20.71 10.90
C SER A 838 48.99 -21.26 10.20
N THR A 839 48.21 -22.13 10.85
CA THR A 839 46.92 -22.58 10.30
C THR A 839 45.78 -21.57 10.45
N CYS A 840 45.82 -20.71 11.47
CA CYS A 840 44.73 -19.79 11.80
C CYS A 840 44.96 -18.34 11.32
N LEU A 841 46.21 -17.87 11.29
CA LEU A 841 46.58 -16.47 11.05
C LEU A 841 47.32 -16.27 9.74
N GLN A 842 47.25 -15.04 9.23
CA GLN A 842 48.05 -14.57 8.10
C GLN A 842 49.56 -14.54 8.46
N PRO A 843 50.46 -14.74 7.47
CA PRO A 843 51.90 -14.89 7.74
C PRO A 843 52.54 -13.66 8.42
N GLU A 844 52.07 -12.45 8.10
CA GLU A 844 52.55 -11.21 8.73
C GLU A 844 52.27 -11.17 10.24
N LYS A 845 51.10 -11.68 10.65
CA LYS A 845 50.68 -11.76 12.06
C LYS A 845 51.42 -12.86 12.80
N THR A 846 51.62 -14.01 12.16
CA THR A 846 52.45 -15.09 12.72
C THR A 846 53.88 -14.60 12.93
N LYS A 847 54.46 -13.91 11.94
CA LYS A 847 55.79 -13.29 12.07
C LYS A 847 55.84 -12.35 13.28
N TYR A 848 54.87 -11.46 13.44
CA TYR A 848 54.81 -10.54 14.58
C TYR A 848 54.75 -11.26 15.94
N ILE A 849 54.02 -12.38 16.05
CA ILE A 849 53.95 -13.16 17.29
C ILE A 849 55.32 -13.73 17.67
N PHE A 850 56.06 -14.29 16.70
CA PHE A 850 57.33 -14.98 16.95
C PHE A 850 58.59 -14.11 16.83
N GLU A 851 58.45 -12.87 16.34
CA GLU A 851 59.55 -11.91 16.25
C GLU A 851 60.11 -11.57 17.64
N GLY A 852 61.45 -11.56 17.76
CA GLY A 852 62.15 -11.18 18.99
C GLY A 852 62.24 -12.27 20.07
N ILE A 853 61.75 -13.48 19.83
CA ILE A 853 61.84 -14.58 20.81
C ILE A 853 63.30 -14.95 21.12
N GLY A 854 64.19 -14.92 20.11
CA GLY A 854 65.61 -15.19 20.33
C GLY A 854 66.24 -14.20 21.32
N ASP A 855 65.93 -12.91 21.18
CA ASP A 855 66.37 -11.84 22.08
C ASP A 855 65.78 -12.02 23.49
N MET A 856 64.48 -12.35 23.58
CA MET A 856 63.79 -12.64 24.85
C MET A 856 64.44 -13.80 25.60
N ILE A 857 64.63 -14.94 24.93
CA ILE A 857 65.26 -16.14 25.51
C ILE A 857 66.68 -15.82 25.95
N GLY A 858 67.45 -15.13 25.11
CA GLY A 858 68.80 -14.69 25.45
C GLY A 858 68.84 -13.87 26.72
N LYS A 859 67.96 -12.86 26.83
CA LYS A 859 67.87 -12.00 28.02
C LYS A 859 67.47 -12.77 29.27
N ILE A 860 66.50 -13.69 29.18
CA ILE A 860 66.09 -14.53 30.32
C ILE A 860 67.24 -15.42 30.79
N LEU A 861 67.93 -16.09 29.87
CA LEU A 861 69.03 -17.00 30.23
C LEU A 861 70.21 -16.23 30.83
N MET A 862 70.63 -15.11 30.23
CA MET A 862 71.74 -14.30 30.75
C MET A 862 71.40 -13.67 32.12
N SER A 863 70.18 -13.13 32.28
CA SER A 863 69.75 -12.59 33.58
C SER A 863 69.62 -13.66 34.66
N SER A 864 69.33 -14.92 34.29
CA SER A 864 69.21 -16.02 35.25
C SER A 864 70.52 -16.35 35.99
N VAL A 865 71.67 -15.97 35.43
CA VAL A 865 73.01 -16.20 36.02
C VAL A 865 73.15 -15.58 37.40
N GLN A 866 72.45 -14.48 37.68
CA GLN A 866 72.46 -13.84 39.01
C GLN A 866 71.95 -14.76 40.14
N PHE A 867 71.12 -15.75 39.80
CA PHE A 867 70.54 -16.71 40.74
C PHE A 867 71.40 -17.97 40.91
N TRP A 868 72.45 -18.14 40.10
CA TRP A 868 73.27 -19.34 40.13
C TRP A 868 74.28 -19.25 41.28
N THR A 869 74.46 -20.39 41.96
CA THR A 869 75.41 -20.49 43.10
C THR A 869 76.72 -21.15 42.70
N ARG A 870 76.70 -22.05 41.71
CA ARG A 870 77.86 -22.77 41.17
C ARG A 870 77.70 -23.02 39.68
N ILE A 871 78.82 -23.14 38.97
CA ILE A 871 78.85 -23.51 37.56
C ILE A 871 80.12 -24.33 37.26
N ASP A 872 79.96 -25.51 36.66
CA ASP A 872 81.07 -26.33 36.16
C ASP A 872 81.17 -26.26 34.63
N GLN A 873 82.33 -26.64 34.07
CA GLN A 873 82.53 -26.71 32.61
C GLN A 873 81.49 -27.61 31.90
N SER A 874 81.07 -28.69 32.58
CA SER A 874 80.00 -29.57 32.11
C SER A 874 78.67 -28.82 31.99
N ASP A 875 78.36 -27.92 32.92
CA ASP A 875 77.10 -27.17 32.95
C ASP A 875 77.09 -26.06 31.89
N VAL A 876 78.22 -25.41 31.64
CA VAL A 876 78.39 -24.51 30.48
C VAL A 876 78.17 -25.28 29.17
N ASN A 877 78.77 -26.46 29.02
CA ASN A 877 78.59 -27.30 27.82
C ASN A 877 77.15 -27.81 27.65
N LYS A 878 76.44 -28.09 28.74
CA LYS A 878 74.99 -28.41 28.71
C LYS A 878 74.17 -27.19 28.28
N MET A 879 74.41 -26.03 28.89
CA MET A 879 73.73 -24.79 28.51
C MET A 879 73.98 -24.42 27.04
N GLY A 880 75.21 -24.56 26.55
CA GLY A 880 75.53 -24.36 25.14
C GLY A 880 74.74 -25.28 24.20
N ARG A 881 74.51 -26.55 24.60
CA ARG A 881 73.64 -27.47 23.86
C ARG A 881 72.16 -27.05 23.93
N HIS A 882 71.69 -26.61 25.09
CA HIS A 882 70.32 -26.10 25.25
C HIS A 882 70.05 -24.87 24.39
N ILE A 883 70.96 -23.89 24.40
CA ILE A 883 70.87 -22.70 23.55
C ILE A 883 70.87 -23.10 22.08
N TYR A 884 71.72 -24.05 21.68
CA TYR A 884 71.72 -24.54 20.30
C TYR A 884 70.39 -25.21 19.90
N THR A 885 69.79 -26.02 20.77
CA THR A 885 68.46 -26.61 20.53
C THR A 885 67.39 -25.54 20.36
N LEU A 886 67.37 -24.50 21.21
CA LEU A 886 66.45 -23.37 21.08
C LEU A 886 66.69 -22.60 19.79
N GLN A 887 67.95 -22.38 19.44
CA GLN A 887 68.35 -21.69 18.21
C GLN A 887 67.84 -22.42 16.97
N GLN A 888 67.99 -23.75 16.90
CA GLN A 888 67.44 -24.54 15.79
C GLN A 888 65.91 -24.47 15.75
N SER A 889 65.25 -24.56 16.91
CA SER A 889 63.79 -24.49 17.01
C SER A 889 63.25 -23.14 16.53
N ILE A 890 63.84 -22.02 16.95
CA ILE A 890 63.36 -20.68 16.59
C ILE A 890 63.74 -20.34 15.15
N ALA A 891 64.95 -20.66 14.71
CA ALA A 891 65.36 -20.45 13.32
C ALA A 891 64.44 -21.20 12.34
N SER A 892 63.92 -22.36 12.75
CA SER A 892 62.90 -23.10 11.99
C SER A 892 61.54 -22.43 11.98
N ILE A 893 61.19 -21.59 12.97
CA ILE A 893 59.90 -20.89 13.06
C ILE A 893 59.99 -19.55 12.33
N THR A 894 61.05 -18.76 12.60
CA THR A 894 61.24 -17.42 12.05
C THR A 894 61.79 -17.45 10.61
N MET A 895 62.24 -18.62 10.14
CA MET A 895 62.95 -18.80 8.86
C MET A 895 64.16 -17.86 8.73
N SER A 896 64.77 -17.51 9.86
CA SER A 896 65.86 -16.54 9.93
C SER A 896 66.95 -16.98 10.91
N ARG A 897 68.16 -16.44 10.75
CA ARG A 897 69.26 -16.77 11.66
C ARG A 897 69.16 -15.95 12.95
N GLU A 898 69.05 -16.64 14.07
CA GLU A 898 68.99 -16.03 15.41
C GLU A 898 70.39 -15.66 15.94
N ILE A 899 70.84 -14.44 15.64
CA ILE A 899 72.16 -13.92 16.05
C ILE A 899 72.25 -13.68 17.57
N SER A 900 71.14 -13.33 18.22
CA SER A 900 71.09 -13.09 19.66
C SER A 900 71.36 -14.34 20.50
N LEU A 901 70.99 -15.51 20.00
CA LEU A 901 71.33 -16.79 20.64
C LEU A 901 72.79 -17.20 20.41
N ASP A 902 73.41 -16.79 19.30
CA ASP A 902 74.87 -16.92 19.12
C ASP A 902 75.61 -16.09 20.18
N GLN A 903 75.15 -14.85 20.43
CA GLN A 903 75.68 -13.98 21.49
C GLN A 903 75.46 -14.57 22.88
N THR A 904 74.25 -15.07 23.16
CA THR A 904 73.93 -15.73 24.44
C THR A 904 74.85 -16.94 24.69
N ARG A 905 75.11 -17.75 23.66
CA ARG A 905 76.04 -18.89 23.78
C ARG A 905 77.48 -18.44 24.07
N ARG A 906 77.95 -17.34 23.46
CA ARG A 906 79.25 -16.73 23.76
C ARG A 906 79.32 -16.21 25.20
N TYR A 907 78.24 -15.61 25.70
CA TYR A 907 78.16 -15.17 27.10
C TYR A 907 78.40 -16.31 28.09
N PHE A 908 77.72 -17.45 27.90
CA PHE A 908 77.96 -18.61 28.76
C PHE A 908 79.37 -19.21 28.59
N HIS A 909 79.99 -19.06 27.42
CA HIS A 909 81.39 -19.43 27.21
C HIS A 909 82.36 -18.54 28.01
N LEU A 910 82.06 -17.23 28.18
CA LEU A 910 82.85 -16.33 29.03
C LEU A 910 82.97 -16.85 30.47
N LEU A 911 81.96 -17.57 30.99
CA LEU A 911 81.99 -18.14 32.34
C LEU A 911 83.07 -19.22 32.53
N THR A 912 83.69 -19.70 31.43
CA THR A 912 84.81 -20.66 31.47
C THR A 912 86.17 -19.99 31.58
N LEU A 913 86.25 -18.69 31.31
CA LEU A 913 87.48 -17.90 31.29
C LEU A 913 87.88 -17.41 32.69
N SER A 914 89.11 -16.92 32.83
CA SER A 914 89.54 -16.19 34.02
C SER A 914 89.05 -14.75 34.07
N PRO A 915 88.85 -14.16 35.27
CA PRO A 915 88.48 -12.75 35.38
C PRO A 915 89.42 -11.81 34.61
N ASP A 916 90.73 -12.09 34.60
CA ASP A 916 91.70 -11.29 33.86
C ASP A 916 91.58 -11.47 32.33
N GLU A 917 91.30 -12.69 31.86
CA GLU A 917 90.99 -12.94 30.43
C GLU A 917 89.75 -12.18 29.97
N ILE A 918 88.68 -12.14 30.79
CA ILE A 918 87.46 -11.40 30.47
C ILE A 918 87.75 -9.90 30.37
N LEU A 919 88.51 -9.33 31.32
CA LEU A 919 88.87 -7.91 31.31
C LEU A 919 89.76 -7.55 30.11
N ASN A 920 90.68 -8.45 29.72
CA ASN A 920 91.51 -8.26 28.53
C ASN A 920 90.68 -8.35 27.23
N ASP A 921 89.72 -9.27 27.14
CA ASP A 921 88.82 -9.38 25.98
C ASP A 921 87.96 -8.12 25.80
N ILE A 922 87.48 -7.51 26.88
CA ILE A 922 86.75 -6.23 26.82
C ILE A 922 87.65 -5.10 26.30
N LEU A 923 88.95 -5.10 26.66
CA LEU A 923 89.91 -4.09 26.20
C LEU A 923 90.26 -4.25 24.71
N GLU A 924 90.36 -5.49 24.23
CA GLU A 924 90.72 -5.79 22.84
C GLU A 924 89.52 -5.69 21.87
N SER A 925 88.38 -6.26 22.27
CA SER A 925 87.20 -6.44 21.43
C SER A 925 86.10 -5.40 21.68
N GLY A 926 86.20 -4.61 22.75
CA GLY A 926 85.14 -3.72 23.22
C GLY A 926 84.05 -4.44 24.05
N PRO A 927 83.18 -3.68 24.75
CA PRO A 927 82.10 -4.26 25.54
C PRO A 927 81.00 -4.85 24.64
N GLN A 928 80.74 -6.15 24.80
CA GLN A 928 79.72 -6.90 24.04
C GLN A 928 78.42 -7.13 24.84
N TYR A 929 78.47 -6.98 26.17
CA TYR A 929 77.37 -7.19 27.10
C TYR A 929 77.19 -5.97 28.01
N THR A 930 76.07 -5.93 28.74
CA THR A 930 75.80 -4.82 29.67
C THR A 930 76.69 -4.87 30.92
N ASP A 931 76.89 -3.73 31.56
CA ASP A 931 77.66 -3.60 32.81
C ASP A 931 77.17 -4.61 33.87
N LEU A 932 75.84 -4.78 33.99
CA LEU A 932 75.22 -5.72 34.93
C LEU A 932 75.50 -7.18 34.55
N GLU A 933 75.47 -7.54 33.27
CA GLU A 933 75.73 -8.90 32.80
C GLU A 933 77.20 -9.30 33.04
N TYR A 934 78.16 -8.39 32.80
CA TYR A 934 79.56 -8.62 33.16
C TYR A 934 79.77 -8.73 34.66
N MET A 935 79.10 -7.87 35.45
CA MET A 935 79.13 -7.92 36.91
C MET A 935 78.62 -9.27 37.44
N HIS A 936 77.47 -9.74 36.95
CA HIS A 936 76.89 -11.03 37.35
C HIS A 936 77.81 -12.21 36.98
N ALA A 937 78.43 -12.17 35.79
CA ALA A 937 79.37 -13.18 35.35
C ALA A 937 80.60 -13.26 36.28
N LEU A 938 81.25 -12.12 36.57
CA LEU A 938 82.42 -12.07 37.45
C LEU A 938 82.10 -12.49 38.88
N GLN A 939 80.94 -12.07 39.41
CA GLN A 939 80.48 -12.49 40.75
C GLN A 939 80.29 -14.01 40.82
N LEU A 940 79.72 -14.64 39.80
CA LEU A 940 79.55 -16.09 39.75
C LEU A 940 80.89 -16.82 39.65
N ILE A 941 81.79 -16.38 38.76
CA ILE A 941 83.14 -16.95 38.60
C ILE A 941 83.91 -16.87 39.92
N HIS A 942 83.83 -15.72 40.61
CA HIS A 942 84.48 -15.55 41.90
C HIS A 942 83.91 -16.53 42.94
N ARG A 943 82.57 -16.60 43.10
CA ARG A 943 81.91 -17.55 44.03
C ARG A 943 82.33 -19.00 43.80
N CYS A 944 82.56 -19.39 42.55
CA CYS A 944 83.03 -20.74 42.20
C CYS A 944 84.51 -20.96 42.56
N ARG A 945 85.36 -19.94 42.43
CA ARG A 945 86.81 -20.02 42.67
C ARG A 945 87.22 -19.85 44.14
N THR A 946 86.54 -19.00 44.93
CA THR A 946 86.86 -18.77 46.37
C THR A 946 86.73 -20.04 47.21
N ARG A 947 86.09 -21.09 46.69
CA ARG A 947 85.91 -22.39 47.33
C ARG A 947 86.92 -23.45 46.86
N ALA A 948 87.59 -23.24 45.72
CA ALA A 948 88.49 -24.20 45.07
C ALA A 948 89.98 -23.90 45.31
N ALA A 949 90.35 -22.67 45.73
CA ALA A 949 91.73 -22.26 45.97
C ALA A 949 91.87 -21.28 47.16
N SER A 950 93.10 -21.15 47.69
CA SER A 950 93.51 -20.18 48.73
C SER A 950 93.11 -18.73 48.39
N PRO A 951 92.71 -17.88 49.37
CA PRO A 951 92.13 -16.56 49.12
C PRO A 951 93.23 -15.55 48.79
N THR A 952 93.61 -15.40 47.51
CA THR A 952 94.68 -14.45 47.13
C THR A 952 94.21 -13.25 46.31
N THR A 953 92.92 -13.13 45.97
CA THR A 953 92.44 -11.98 45.19
C THR A 953 91.06 -11.54 45.64
N ASP A 954 90.95 -10.30 46.11
CA ASP A 954 89.71 -9.69 46.57
C ASP A 954 88.76 -9.50 45.36
N PRO A 955 87.51 -10.00 45.40
CA PRO A 955 86.54 -9.83 44.31
C PRO A 955 86.33 -8.38 43.90
N ASN A 956 86.53 -7.44 44.84
CA ASN A 956 86.35 -6.02 44.60
C ASN A 956 87.40 -5.43 43.63
N ILE A 957 88.58 -6.04 43.50
CA ILE A 957 89.65 -5.55 42.61
C ILE A 957 89.22 -5.71 41.14
N HIS A 958 88.74 -6.90 40.75
CA HIS A 958 88.28 -7.13 39.38
C HIS A 958 87.02 -6.35 39.07
N MET A 959 86.14 -6.12 40.06
CA MET A 959 84.93 -5.32 39.88
C MET A 959 85.24 -3.82 39.67
N ASN A 960 86.17 -3.26 40.46
CA ASN A 960 86.61 -1.88 40.28
C ASN A 960 87.31 -1.70 38.93
N ARG A 961 88.17 -2.65 38.55
CA ARG A 961 88.86 -2.62 37.24
C ARG A 961 87.89 -2.75 36.07
N LEU A 962 86.82 -3.54 36.20
CA LEU A 962 85.74 -3.60 35.20
C LEU A 962 85.08 -2.22 35.03
N ASN A 963 84.72 -1.56 36.13
CA ASN A 963 84.11 -0.22 36.08
C ASN A 963 85.04 0.82 35.44
N ASP A 964 86.33 0.79 35.75
CA ASP A 964 87.33 1.69 35.14
C ASP A 964 87.44 1.45 33.63
N ILE A 965 87.52 0.19 33.19
CA ILE A 965 87.60 -0.17 31.78
C ILE A 965 86.33 0.24 31.03
N LEU A 966 85.15 -0.07 31.56
CA LEU A 966 83.88 0.27 30.91
C LEU A 966 83.66 1.78 30.84
N THR A 967 84.05 2.53 31.87
CA THR A 967 83.98 4.00 31.84
C THR A 967 84.98 4.62 30.88
N GLU A 968 86.18 4.06 30.74
CA GLU A 968 87.16 4.49 29.73
C GLU A 968 86.67 4.21 28.31
N MET A 969 86.09 3.04 28.07
CA MET A 969 85.56 2.65 26.76
C MET A 969 84.33 3.48 26.36
N ARG A 970 83.44 3.82 27.30
CA ARG A 970 82.31 4.74 27.07
C ARG A 970 82.74 6.19 26.80
N ARG A 971 84.00 6.56 27.06
CA ARG A 971 84.57 7.86 26.67
C ARG A 971 85.23 7.84 25.29
N LYS A 972 85.59 6.67 24.78
CA LYS A 972 86.28 6.49 23.48
C LYS A 972 85.31 6.28 22.31
N TYR A 973 84.10 5.81 22.59
CA TYR A 973 82.98 5.67 21.67
C TYR A 973 81.85 6.58 22.14
#